data_AF-A0A0J7KU38-F1
#
_entry.id   AF-A0A0J7KU38-F1
#
_cell.length_a   1.000
_cell.length_b   1.000
_cell.length_c   1.000
_cell.angle_alpha   90.00
_cell.angle_beta   90.00
_cell.angle_gamma   90.00
#
_symmetry.space_group_name_H-M   'P 1'
#
loop_
_entity.id
_entity.type
_entity.pdbx_description
1 polymer ?
#
loop_
_entity_poly.entity_id
_entity_poly.type
_entity_poly.pdbx_seq_one_letter_code
_entity_poly.pdbx_strand_id
1 'polypeptide(L)'
;MATTKNHPGGRSSSCLRKYRLLFAFGITVLCVQIYLHTFFGLDNGRNKSNRLSSGEGGSSQPEEDEGLPKGLRQLKLPPDKQANLNKQTLQSQLRNRTARIKLDRKSLNFTPMCEVTIREAVSAITRAQNQACKQRIVNVTCLSQQGLVYPERIQSSCPHSPGFTGTPTNLGCYKDDKTLRVLSGYYHIFKGNNTPERCAYMCLQSGFPYAGTEYSMECFCGMEEPLQTKRLPDSSCNMKCSGNPRQTCGGYLTINVYWTGIRKFKPQEARNSSLLRSEPEHPVRIAYLLTVNGRASRQVRRLISVLYHPSHLFYIHVDARQDYLYREMLELERSCKLNNIKVARGEGLRHASIWGGASLLTTFLKSAQQMLAHHQHWDFLVNLSESDFPLKNNSQLTEFLSWNKDMNFAKSHGREVQRFIAKQGLDKTFIECEARMWRVGDRKLPDGIQIDGGSDWFALSRDFVEYVANPNPDPLVNDLLKLFKYTLLPAESFVHTVLRNSRFCNTYIDNNLHMTNWKRKLGCKCQYKAVVDWCGCSPNDFKLEDYNRLQNTENRNIFFARKFEPVIDHRIIDRVEEWLYPDRMNRTVRGYDMYWQSLYHHADLSPLPDDALLTLSYSLARLTYLKLKMDRKNVRLLENTAYFRENRFTGVLILAEYKDESSDVSAIPNNRARRVEALISMRYNFSAGRLGSGLWSEKIRSLSVGTDYDQKEQKFRNLMGSIGPYSSPVLAYEFDAGVTVPQNISVFWIDPYGRLADVNHILLEEMTLIGHIKPQLNEQLAIGTWRLYLVVDTQLIVKLKFLVIPLSYWRAKKIDSEKLKEIIDGRSTIYHITEEMNKNWSKLLKAANEQIITRGQNRIGEDLNDWIDRLVYEHYKIDEICVAGEVGTELKLQKCVDTHWSSLSPDLKADTRNLCQNY
;
A
#
# COMPACT_ATOMS: atom_id res chain seq x y z
N MET A 1 76.85 31.58 -20.94
CA MET A 1 76.81 30.95 -22.28
C MET A 1 75.46 31.24 -22.92
N ALA A 2 75.54 31.78 -24.13
CA ALA A 2 74.53 32.32 -25.05
C ALA A 2 73.05 31.87 -24.99
N THR A 3 72.21 32.89 -24.82
CA THR A 3 71.06 33.35 -25.63
C THR A 3 70.60 32.63 -26.93
N THR A 4 69.25 32.57 -27.05
CA THR A 4 68.36 32.93 -28.20
C THR A 4 67.92 31.97 -29.33
N LYS A 5 66.58 31.95 -29.51
CA LYS A 5 65.72 31.96 -30.73
C LYS A 5 65.51 30.69 -31.58
N ASN A 6 64.23 30.30 -31.77
CA ASN A 6 63.53 30.46 -33.07
C ASN A 6 61.99 30.20 -33.03
N HIS A 7 61.28 30.95 -33.89
CA HIS A 7 59.82 31.02 -34.14
C HIS A 7 59.21 29.76 -34.80
N PRO A 8 57.86 29.63 -34.83
CA PRO A 8 57.10 30.02 -36.04
C PRO A 8 55.74 30.71 -35.77
N GLY A 9 55.32 31.56 -36.71
CA GLY A 9 54.04 32.26 -36.71
C GLY A 9 52.93 31.59 -37.53
N GLY A 10 51.71 32.06 -37.27
CA GLY A 10 50.69 32.43 -38.27
C GLY A 10 50.10 31.37 -39.20
N ARG A 11 48.89 30.87 -38.87
CA ARG A 11 47.82 30.54 -39.84
C ARG A 11 46.51 30.17 -39.11
N SER A 12 45.64 31.15 -38.84
CA SER A 12 44.20 30.88 -38.62
C SER A 12 43.36 32.16 -38.74
N SER A 13 43.16 32.67 -39.97
CA SER A 13 42.20 33.75 -40.25
C SER A 13 41.16 33.40 -41.33
N SER A 14 41.18 32.17 -41.84
CA SER A 14 40.26 31.68 -42.88
C SER A 14 39.02 30.97 -42.30
N CYS A 15 39.16 30.25 -41.18
CA CYS A 15 38.07 29.45 -40.61
C CYS A 15 36.98 30.32 -39.94
N LEU A 16 37.39 31.39 -39.23
CA LEU A 16 36.48 32.33 -38.57
C LEU A 16 35.62 33.14 -39.56
N ARG A 17 36.10 33.36 -40.79
CA ARG A 17 35.36 34.11 -41.82
C ARG A 17 34.26 33.26 -42.46
N LYS A 18 34.49 31.95 -42.63
CA LYS A 18 33.47 31.00 -43.11
C LYS A 18 32.38 30.74 -42.05
N TYR A 19 32.75 30.70 -40.77
CA TYR A 19 31.78 30.58 -39.67
C TYR A 19 30.86 31.80 -39.56
N ARG A 20 31.38 33.01 -39.75
CA ARG A 20 30.56 34.23 -39.75
C ARG A 20 29.57 34.31 -40.92
N LEU A 21 29.94 33.81 -42.11
CA LEU A 21 29.05 33.77 -43.27
C LEU A 21 27.92 32.74 -43.08
N LEU A 22 28.22 31.56 -42.54
CA LEU A 22 27.22 30.53 -42.24
C LEU A 22 26.28 30.97 -41.10
N PHE A 23 26.81 31.69 -40.10
CA PHE A 23 26.02 32.23 -39.00
C PHE A 23 25.10 33.38 -39.47
N ALA A 24 25.59 34.26 -40.34
CA ALA A 24 24.77 35.32 -40.94
C ALA A 24 23.69 34.75 -41.88
N PHE A 25 23.99 33.67 -42.63
CA PHE A 25 23.02 32.97 -43.48
C PHE A 25 21.95 32.25 -42.64
N GLY A 26 22.35 31.62 -41.53
CA GLY A 26 21.42 31.01 -40.57
C GLY A 26 20.47 32.03 -39.93
N ILE A 27 20.97 33.21 -39.56
CA ILE A 27 20.15 34.29 -39.01
C ILE A 27 19.19 34.85 -40.05
N THR A 28 19.62 35.03 -41.30
CA THR A 28 18.74 35.53 -42.36
C THR A 28 17.63 34.53 -42.71
N VAL A 29 17.93 33.23 -42.74
CA VAL A 29 16.91 32.18 -42.91
C VAL A 29 15.92 32.18 -41.74
N LEU A 30 16.41 32.31 -40.49
CA LEU A 30 15.55 32.40 -39.30
C LEU A 30 14.65 33.65 -39.35
N CYS A 31 15.18 34.81 -39.75
CA CYS A 31 14.42 36.04 -39.90
C CYS A 31 13.37 35.94 -41.02
N VAL A 32 13.68 35.29 -42.14
CA VAL A 32 12.72 35.05 -43.23
C VAL A 32 11.64 34.05 -42.79
N GLN A 33 11.98 33.02 -42.02
CA GLN A 33 11.00 32.08 -41.44
C GLN A 33 10.08 32.77 -40.43
N ILE A 34 10.62 33.66 -39.59
CA ILE A 34 9.84 34.47 -38.64
C ILE A 34 8.94 35.45 -39.42
N TYR A 35 9.46 36.11 -40.46
CA TYR A 35 8.69 37.03 -41.30
C TYR A 35 7.57 36.33 -42.09
N LEU A 36 7.83 35.14 -42.66
CA LEU A 36 6.80 34.35 -43.33
C LEU A 36 5.74 33.82 -42.36
N HIS A 37 6.14 33.43 -41.14
CA HIS A 37 5.21 33.01 -40.09
C HIS A 37 4.34 34.18 -39.59
N THR A 38 4.87 35.39 -39.50
CA THR A 38 4.08 36.57 -39.07
C THR A 38 3.20 37.12 -40.19
N PHE A 39 3.63 37.04 -41.46
CA PHE A 39 2.88 37.58 -42.61
C PHE A 39 1.77 36.64 -43.11
N PHE A 40 1.96 35.31 -43.04
CA PHE A 40 0.89 34.34 -43.35
C PHE A 40 0.06 33.92 -42.12
N GLY A 41 0.44 34.36 -40.92
CA GLY A 41 -0.26 34.07 -39.66
C GLY A 41 -1.43 34.99 -39.33
N LEU A 42 -1.70 36.00 -40.15
CA LEU A 42 -2.77 37.00 -39.96
C LEU A 42 -3.83 36.95 -41.07
N ASP A 43 -4.34 35.77 -41.41
CA ASP A 43 -5.69 35.65 -41.98
C ASP A 43 -6.26 34.23 -41.86
N ASN A 44 -6.40 33.77 -40.61
CA ASN A 44 -7.45 32.81 -40.28
C ASN A 44 -7.84 32.95 -38.82
N GLY A 45 -8.69 33.95 -38.58
CA GLY A 45 -9.33 34.20 -37.32
C GLY A 45 -10.38 33.13 -36.96
N ARG A 46 -10.58 33.02 -35.64
CA ARG A 46 -11.69 32.37 -34.92
C ARG A 46 -11.65 30.84 -34.82
N ASN A 47 -10.80 30.33 -33.94
CA ASN A 47 -11.25 29.90 -32.61
C ASN A 47 -10.09 29.29 -31.81
N LYS A 48 -10.07 29.62 -30.51
CA LYS A 48 -9.15 29.16 -29.43
C LYS A 48 -7.82 29.90 -29.35
N SER A 49 -7.77 30.89 -28.45
CA SER A 49 -6.51 31.42 -27.94
C SER A 49 -5.89 30.46 -26.93
N ASN A 50 -4.59 30.31 -27.10
CA ASN A 50 -3.65 29.55 -26.31
C ASN A 50 -3.26 30.25 -25.01
N ARG A 51 -2.67 29.42 -24.15
CA ARG A 51 -1.78 29.74 -23.03
C ARG A 51 -0.51 30.51 -23.46
N LEU A 52 0.06 31.19 -22.44
CA LEU A 52 1.49 31.31 -22.07
C LEU A 52 2.37 32.46 -22.60
N SER A 53 3.17 33.00 -21.66
CA SER A 53 4.58 33.50 -21.73
C SER A 53 4.72 34.86 -21.01
N SER A 54 5.72 35.21 -20.18
CA SER A 54 6.94 34.60 -19.63
C SER A 54 7.59 35.59 -18.63
N GLY A 55 8.56 35.14 -17.83
CA GLY A 55 9.52 36.00 -17.12
C GLY A 55 10.30 35.29 -16.02
N GLU A 56 11.49 34.78 -16.34
CA GLU A 56 12.43 34.10 -15.43
C GLU A 56 13.18 35.06 -14.48
N GLY A 57 13.45 34.58 -13.26
CA GLY A 57 14.39 35.14 -12.28
C GLY A 57 14.61 34.12 -11.15
N GLY A 58 15.86 33.72 -10.91
CA GLY A 58 16.23 32.46 -10.26
C GLY A 58 15.81 32.25 -8.80
N SER A 59 15.37 31.04 -8.48
CA SER A 59 15.35 30.43 -7.15
C SER A 59 14.83 28.99 -7.28
N SER A 60 15.52 28.05 -6.64
CA SER A 60 15.22 26.60 -6.58
C SER A 60 13.73 26.30 -6.35
N GLN A 61 13.08 25.64 -7.32
CA GLN A 61 11.68 25.19 -7.22
C GLN A 61 11.56 23.68 -6.93
N PRO A 62 10.56 23.25 -6.12
CA PRO A 62 10.15 21.87 -5.95
C PRO A 62 9.21 21.39 -7.07
N GLU A 63 9.30 20.10 -7.40
CA GLU A 63 8.55 19.38 -8.43
C GLU A 63 7.01 19.62 -8.38
N GLU A 64 6.46 20.30 -9.39
CA GLU A 64 5.03 20.45 -9.64
C GLU A 64 4.51 19.51 -10.75
N ASP A 65 3.45 18.77 -10.40
CA ASP A 65 2.21 18.53 -11.16
C ASP A 65 2.27 17.94 -12.59
N GLU A 66 2.25 16.60 -12.64
CA GLU A 66 1.68 15.85 -13.77
C GLU A 66 0.46 15.05 -13.30
N GLY A 67 -0.74 15.49 -13.70
CA GLY A 67 -1.89 14.60 -13.86
C GLY A 67 -3.23 15.12 -13.33
N LEU A 68 -4.01 15.76 -14.21
CA LEU A 68 -5.47 15.59 -14.38
C LEU A 68 -5.97 16.53 -15.49
N PRO A 69 -6.66 16.04 -16.54
CA PRO A 69 -7.33 16.94 -17.49
C PRO A 69 -8.47 17.70 -16.80
N LYS A 70 -8.58 19.00 -17.10
CA LYS A 70 -9.69 19.84 -16.63
C LYS A 70 -11.02 19.35 -17.24
N GLY A 71 -11.92 18.79 -16.43
CA GLY A 71 -13.25 18.37 -16.90
C GLY A 71 -14.09 17.45 -16.00
N LEU A 72 -13.57 16.90 -14.89
CA LEU A 72 -14.33 15.99 -14.02
C LEU A 72 -14.88 16.71 -12.78
N ARG A 73 -16.09 17.27 -12.91
CA ARG A 73 -16.94 17.61 -11.77
C ARG A 73 -17.31 16.31 -11.03
N GLN A 74 -17.09 16.29 -9.71
CA GLN A 74 -17.60 15.31 -8.74
C GLN A 74 -17.51 13.83 -9.17
N LEU A 75 -16.50 13.12 -8.68
CA LEU A 75 -16.52 11.67 -8.57
C LEU A 75 -17.68 11.26 -7.64
N LYS A 76 -18.88 11.09 -8.22
CA LYS A 76 -19.93 10.26 -7.63
C LYS A 76 -19.37 8.84 -7.55
N LEU A 77 -19.40 8.27 -6.34
CA LEU A 77 -19.27 6.83 -6.15
C LEU A 77 -20.28 6.11 -7.08
N PRO A 78 -19.96 4.91 -7.62
CA PRO A 78 -20.88 4.22 -8.51
C PRO A 78 -22.21 3.96 -7.79
N PRO A 79 -23.36 4.09 -8.47
CA PRO A 79 -24.58 3.47 -7.99
C PRO A 79 -24.43 1.95 -8.06
N ASP A 80 -25.06 1.25 -7.12
CA ASP A 80 -25.22 -0.20 -7.14
C ASP A 80 -25.84 -0.66 -8.48
N LYS A 81 -25.42 -1.84 -8.94
CA LYS A 81 -25.89 -2.54 -10.16
C LYS A 81 -27.38 -2.28 -10.40
N GLN A 82 -27.72 -1.56 -11.48
CA GLN A 82 -29.06 -1.58 -12.06
C GLN A 82 -29.01 -2.34 -13.38
N ALA A 83 -29.73 -3.45 -13.42
CA ALA A 83 -30.06 -4.18 -14.63
C ALA A 83 -30.90 -3.29 -15.57
N ASN A 84 -30.68 -3.45 -16.88
CA ASN A 84 -31.37 -2.72 -17.95
C ASN A 84 -32.90 -2.88 -17.86
N LEU A 85 -33.61 -1.78 -17.64
CA LEU A 85 -35.05 -1.65 -17.88
C LEU A 85 -35.31 -0.36 -18.66
N ASN A 86 -36.21 -0.46 -19.64
CA ASN A 86 -36.41 0.44 -20.78
C ASN A 86 -36.60 1.94 -20.45
N LYS A 87 -36.05 2.77 -21.32
CA LYS A 87 -35.80 4.22 -21.18
C LYS A 87 -37.02 5.14 -21.39
N GLN A 88 -38.24 4.63 -21.46
CA GLN A 88 -39.43 5.45 -21.76
C GLN A 88 -40.41 5.67 -20.60
N THR A 89 -40.15 5.10 -19.41
CA THR A 89 -41.00 5.32 -18.22
C THR A 89 -40.36 6.23 -17.16
N LEU A 90 -39.26 6.91 -17.50
CA LEU A 90 -38.40 7.59 -16.51
C LEU A 90 -38.63 9.11 -16.36
N GLN A 91 -39.56 9.72 -17.10
CA GLN A 91 -39.83 11.17 -17.00
C GLN A 91 -41.00 11.55 -16.09
N SER A 92 -41.90 10.61 -15.75
CA SER A 92 -43.02 10.87 -14.81
C SER A 92 -42.73 10.50 -13.35
N GLN A 93 -41.62 9.82 -13.06
CA GLN A 93 -41.24 9.39 -11.69
C GLN A 93 -40.15 10.24 -11.02
N LEU A 94 -39.61 11.26 -11.69
CA LEU A 94 -38.51 12.10 -11.18
C LEU A 94 -38.93 13.21 -10.20
N ARG A 95 -40.22 13.32 -9.85
CA ARG A 95 -40.71 14.30 -8.84
C ARG A 95 -40.84 13.76 -7.40
N ASN A 96 -40.54 12.48 -7.14
CA ASN A 96 -40.72 11.85 -5.80
C ASN A 96 -39.50 11.04 -5.29
N ARG A 97 -38.27 11.56 -5.40
CA ARG A 97 -37.07 10.93 -4.79
C ARG A 97 -36.35 11.83 -3.79
N THR A 98 -37.07 12.24 -2.75
CA THR A 98 -36.52 12.45 -1.41
C THR A 98 -37.07 11.35 -0.49
N ALA A 99 -36.87 10.08 -0.87
CA ALA A 99 -37.06 8.98 0.06
C ALA A 99 -36.03 9.17 1.19
N ARG A 100 -36.49 9.63 2.37
CA ARG A 100 -35.67 9.64 3.58
C ARG A 100 -35.12 8.22 3.76
N ILE A 101 -33.81 8.07 3.67
CA ILE A 101 -33.14 6.79 3.89
C ILE A 101 -33.38 6.43 5.35
N LYS A 102 -34.29 5.48 5.60
CA LYS A 102 -34.64 5.00 6.94
C LYS A 102 -33.89 3.72 7.25
N LEU A 103 -33.36 3.63 8.46
CA LEU A 103 -32.74 2.41 8.99
C LEU A 103 -33.79 1.31 9.12
N ASP A 104 -33.52 0.13 8.55
CA ASP A 104 -34.37 -1.04 8.76
C ASP A 104 -34.19 -1.58 10.18
N ARG A 105 -35.14 -1.20 11.04
CA ARG A 105 -35.18 -1.62 12.45
C ARG A 105 -35.35 -3.14 12.61
N LYS A 106 -35.89 -3.86 11.62
CA LYS A 106 -36.04 -5.32 11.69
C LYS A 106 -34.70 -6.06 11.62
N SER A 107 -33.67 -5.40 11.08
CA SER A 107 -32.32 -5.97 10.95
C SER A 107 -31.49 -5.93 12.26
N LEU A 108 -32.02 -5.28 13.30
CA LEU A 108 -31.35 -5.07 14.59
C LEU A 108 -32.01 -5.92 15.68
N ASN A 109 -31.20 -6.52 16.55
CA ASN A 109 -31.69 -7.24 17.74
C ASN A 109 -31.75 -6.35 19.00
N PHE A 110 -31.67 -5.02 18.83
CA PHE A 110 -31.65 -4.03 19.90
C PHE A 110 -32.43 -2.78 19.49
N THR A 111 -32.77 -1.94 20.46
CA THR A 111 -33.45 -0.65 20.21
C THR A 111 -32.43 0.47 20.09
N PRO A 112 -32.36 1.19 18.95
CA PRO A 112 -31.49 2.36 18.79
C PRO A 112 -31.82 3.47 19.79
N MET A 113 -30.79 4.09 20.37
CA MET A 113 -30.93 5.21 21.32
C MET A 113 -31.39 6.53 20.67
N CYS A 114 -31.37 6.62 19.35
CA CYS A 114 -31.83 7.78 18.58
C CYS A 114 -32.31 7.38 17.18
N GLU A 115 -32.91 8.31 16.43
CA GLU A 115 -33.21 8.11 15.01
C GLU A 115 -31.98 8.38 14.13
N VAL A 116 -31.41 7.31 13.56
CA VAL A 116 -30.28 7.40 12.64
C VAL A 116 -30.77 7.78 11.25
N THR A 117 -30.48 9.01 10.82
CA THR A 117 -30.91 9.58 9.52
C THR A 117 -29.75 9.80 8.54
N ILE A 118 -28.50 9.67 9.00
CA ILE A 118 -27.30 9.90 8.19
C ILE A 118 -27.12 8.74 7.20
N ARG A 119 -27.01 9.05 5.91
CA ARG A 119 -26.93 8.05 4.82
C ARG A 119 -25.75 7.09 4.99
N GLU A 120 -24.58 7.63 5.33
CA GLU A 120 -23.35 6.89 5.58
C GLU A 120 -23.55 5.88 6.71
N ALA A 121 -24.09 6.31 7.86
CA ALA A 121 -24.36 5.44 8.99
C ALA A 121 -25.36 4.33 8.63
N VAL A 122 -26.46 4.64 7.95
CA VAL A 122 -27.43 3.61 7.53
C VAL A 122 -26.77 2.59 6.58
N SER A 123 -25.94 3.05 5.64
CA SER A 123 -25.19 2.17 4.75
C SER A 123 -24.20 1.28 5.50
N ALA A 124 -23.49 1.81 6.51
CA ALA A 124 -22.57 1.04 7.34
C ALA A 124 -23.32 -0.04 8.15
N ILE A 125 -24.42 0.32 8.81
CA ILE A 125 -25.23 -0.62 9.62
C ILE A 125 -25.81 -1.74 8.76
N THR A 126 -26.23 -1.44 7.54
CA THR A 126 -26.81 -2.42 6.60
C THR A 126 -25.77 -3.44 6.14
N ARG A 127 -24.51 -3.02 5.95
CA ARG A 127 -23.41 -3.87 5.48
C ARG A 127 -22.70 -4.64 6.59
N ALA A 128 -22.73 -4.13 7.83
CA ALA A 128 -22.13 -4.79 8.98
C ALA A 128 -22.81 -6.14 9.25
N GLN A 129 -22.02 -7.18 9.55
CA GLN A 129 -22.53 -8.55 9.70
C GLN A 129 -22.90 -8.87 11.16
N ASN A 130 -22.12 -8.37 12.10
CA ASN A 130 -22.21 -8.61 13.53
C ASN A 130 -23.09 -7.56 14.22
N GLN A 131 -24.05 -8.03 15.03
CA GLN A 131 -24.95 -7.16 15.80
C GLN A 131 -24.22 -6.25 16.79
N ALA A 132 -23.11 -6.70 17.40
CA ALA A 132 -22.28 -5.85 18.27
C ALA A 132 -21.62 -4.70 17.49
N CYS A 133 -21.21 -4.93 16.24
CA CYS A 133 -20.69 -3.87 15.36
C CYS A 133 -21.82 -2.91 14.97
N LYS A 134 -23.01 -3.41 14.63
CA LYS A 134 -24.19 -2.57 14.37
C LYS A 134 -24.54 -1.69 15.57
N GLN A 135 -24.58 -2.25 16.78
CA GLN A 135 -24.81 -1.50 18.02
C GLN A 135 -23.75 -0.42 18.23
N ARG A 136 -22.46 -0.76 18.05
CA ARG A 136 -21.36 0.20 18.18
C ARG A 136 -21.49 1.35 17.19
N ILE A 137 -21.85 1.05 15.94
CA ILE A 137 -22.09 2.07 14.91
C ILE A 137 -23.24 2.99 15.33
N VAL A 138 -24.40 2.43 15.68
CA VAL A 138 -25.58 3.20 16.11
C VAL A 138 -25.26 4.10 17.30
N ASN A 139 -24.60 3.57 18.34
CA ASN A 139 -24.31 4.32 19.56
C ASN A 139 -23.42 5.53 19.28
N VAL A 140 -22.32 5.33 18.56
CA VAL A 140 -21.39 6.42 18.23
C VAL A 140 -22.04 7.43 17.30
N THR A 141 -22.83 6.98 16.31
CA THR A 141 -23.59 7.88 15.44
C THR A 141 -24.56 8.75 16.24
N CYS A 142 -25.31 8.16 17.17
CA CYS A 142 -26.25 8.91 18.01
C CYS A 142 -25.55 9.94 18.91
N LEU A 143 -24.47 9.54 19.58
CA LEU A 143 -23.66 10.47 20.38
C LEU A 143 -23.08 11.59 19.51
N SER A 144 -22.68 11.28 18.27
CA SER A 144 -22.14 12.28 17.34
C SER A 144 -23.21 13.27 16.89
N GLN A 145 -24.45 12.83 16.66
CA GLN A 145 -25.58 13.71 16.32
C GLN A 145 -25.94 14.65 17.48
N GLN A 146 -25.65 14.25 18.73
CA GLN A 146 -25.86 15.04 19.93
C GLN A 146 -24.67 15.95 20.27
N GLY A 147 -23.56 15.90 19.51
CA GLY A 147 -22.35 16.67 19.80
C GLY A 147 -21.54 16.17 21.00
N LEU A 148 -21.75 14.93 21.46
CA LEU A 148 -21.14 14.39 22.69
C LEU A 148 -19.88 13.54 22.47
N VAL A 149 -19.47 13.31 21.22
CA VAL A 149 -18.31 12.45 20.90
C VAL A 149 -16.99 13.22 20.95
N TYR A 150 -16.98 14.45 20.45
CA TYR A 150 -15.77 15.23 20.21
C TYR A 150 -15.76 16.49 21.08
N PRO A 151 -14.60 16.87 21.64
CA PRO A 151 -14.46 18.16 22.28
C PRO A 151 -14.63 19.28 21.24
N GLU A 152 -15.36 20.34 21.58
CA GLU A 152 -15.52 21.50 20.67
C GLU A 152 -14.23 22.30 20.53
N ARG A 153 -13.44 22.35 21.61
CA ARG A 153 -12.17 23.06 21.69
C ARG A 153 -11.14 22.22 22.44
N ILE A 154 -9.90 22.28 21.99
CA ILE A 154 -8.73 21.73 22.66
C ILE A 154 -7.73 22.86 22.87
N GLN A 155 -7.12 22.93 24.05
CA GLN A 155 -6.13 23.95 24.37
C GLN A 155 -4.71 23.46 24.01
N SER A 156 -4.00 24.23 23.19
CA SER A 156 -2.56 24.01 22.96
C SER A 156 -1.77 24.31 24.24
N SER A 157 -0.82 23.43 24.56
CA SER A 157 0.16 23.60 25.63
C SER A 157 1.54 24.04 25.10
N CYS A 158 1.66 24.39 23.81
CA CYS A 158 2.91 24.87 23.22
C CYS A 158 3.23 26.30 23.73
N PRO A 159 4.37 26.53 24.42
CA PRO A 159 4.62 27.78 25.15
C PRO A 159 4.59 29.05 24.30
N HIS A 160 5.01 28.97 23.05
CA HIS A 160 5.07 30.12 22.15
C HIS A 160 3.94 30.15 21.11
N SER A 161 3.09 29.13 21.09
CA SER A 161 1.93 29.03 20.20
C SER A 161 0.70 28.48 20.95
N PRO A 162 0.25 29.18 22.02
CA PRO A 162 -0.91 28.77 22.80
C PRO A 162 -2.24 28.95 22.06
N GLY A 163 -2.26 29.67 20.93
CA GLY A 163 -3.49 30.03 20.23
C GLY A 163 -4.23 31.16 20.95
N PHE A 164 -5.53 31.32 20.64
CA PHE A 164 -6.41 32.29 21.28
C PHE A 164 -7.70 31.64 21.79
N THR A 165 -8.31 32.26 22.80
CA THR A 165 -9.58 31.81 23.37
C THR A 165 -10.66 32.88 23.20
N GLY A 166 -11.78 32.53 22.57
CA GLY A 166 -12.86 33.48 22.33
C GLY A 166 -12.56 34.36 21.11
N THR A 167 -12.06 35.56 21.34
CA THR A 167 -11.85 36.57 20.28
C THR A 167 -10.37 36.67 19.91
N PRO A 168 -10.01 36.64 18.62
CA PRO A 168 -8.62 36.81 18.20
C PRO A 168 -8.14 38.26 18.37
N THR A 169 -6.84 38.46 18.52
CA THR A 169 -6.27 39.80 18.69
C THR A 169 -6.35 40.57 17.37
N ASN A 170 -7.12 41.67 17.35
CA ASN A 170 -7.22 42.55 16.19
C ASN A 170 -5.94 43.40 16.03
N LEU A 171 -5.33 43.35 14.85
CA LEU A 171 -4.14 44.14 14.49
C LEU A 171 -4.49 45.43 13.71
N GLY A 172 -5.71 45.51 13.19
CA GLY A 172 -6.28 46.68 12.52
C GLY A 172 -6.69 46.42 11.08
N CYS A 173 -7.18 47.49 10.46
CA CYS A 173 -7.55 47.49 9.04
C CYS A 173 -6.34 47.80 8.13
N TYR A 174 -6.21 47.08 7.02
CA TYR A 174 -5.13 47.25 6.05
C TYR A 174 -5.69 47.38 4.63
N LYS A 175 -5.01 48.15 3.78
CA LYS A 175 -5.29 48.23 2.35
C LYS A 175 -4.82 46.93 1.69
N ASP A 176 -5.74 46.24 1.01
CA ASP A 176 -5.45 45.02 0.27
C ASP A 176 -5.42 45.26 -1.26
N ASP A 177 -4.91 44.27 -2.01
CA ASP A 177 -4.76 44.32 -3.46
C ASP A 177 -5.18 42.99 -4.11
N LYS A 178 -5.78 43.03 -5.31
CA LYS A 178 -6.24 41.80 -6.00
C LYS A 178 -5.10 40.89 -6.45
N THR A 179 -3.93 41.46 -6.72
CA THR A 179 -2.73 40.78 -7.24
C THR A 179 -1.72 40.48 -6.13
N LEU A 180 -1.44 41.46 -5.27
CA LEU A 180 -0.47 41.36 -4.17
C LEU A 180 -1.18 41.44 -2.82
N ARG A 181 -1.93 40.37 -2.52
CA ARG A 181 -2.69 40.20 -1.30
C ARG A 181 -1.80 40.35 -0.06
N VAL A 182 -2.31 41.07 0.95
CA VAL A 182 -1.66 41.23 2.26
C VAL A 182 -1.46 39.87 2.94
N LEU A 183 -2.47 39.00 2.87
CA LEU A 183 -2.41 37.62 3.35
C LEU A 183 -2.61 36.68 2.16
N SER A 184 -1.54 36.03 1.70
CA SER A 184 -1.51 35.21 0.47
C SER A 184 -1.39 33.70 0.72
N GLY A 185 -1.49 33.24 1.96
CA GLY A 185 -1.27 31.84 2.33
C GLY A 185 -2.43 30.92 1.99
N TYR A 186 -3.61 31.18 2.54
CA TYR A 186 -4.82 30.40 2.28
C TYR A 186 -6.04 31.31 2.18
N TYR A 187 -7.02 30.92 1.36
CA TYR A 187 -8.25 31.68 1.12
C TYR A 187 -9.47 30.77 1.16
N HIS A 188 -10.51 31.21 1.85
CA HIS A 188 -11.78 30.51 1.95
C HIS A 188 -12.96 31.48 1.97
N ILE A 189 -14.09 31.08 1.36
CA ILE A 189 -15.34 31.84 1.37
C ILE A 189 -16.34 31.14 2.28
N PHE A 190 -16.72 31.80 3.37
CA PHE A 190 -17.76 31.32 4.27
C PHE A 190 -19.13 31.82 3.83
N LYS A 191 -19.95 30.91 3.29
CA LYS A 191 -21.29 31.24 2.79
C LYS A 191 -22.26 31.50 3.97
N GLY A 192 -22.39 32.76 4.35
CA GLY A 192 -23.41 33.21 5.32
C GLY A 192 -23.06 33.01 6.79
N ASN A 193 -21.83 32.60 7.11
CA ASN A 193 -21.43 32.33 8.51
C ASN A 193 -20.01 32.79 8.84
N ASN A 194 -19.46 33.75 8.10
CA ASN A 194 -18.13 34.30 8.41
C ASN A 194 -18.17 35.16 9.67
N THR A 195 -17.18 35.00 10.55
CA THR A 195 -16.89 35.90 11.67
C THR A 195 -15.37 35.99 11.85
N PRO A 196 -14.85 37.01 12.55
CA PRO A 196 -13.43 37.10 12.87
C PRO A 196 -12.90 35.84 13.57
N GLU A 197 -13.66 35.31 14.54
CA GLU A 197 -13.32 34.12 15.30
C GLU A 197 -13.26 32.88 14.41
N ARG A 198 -14.28 32.69 13.55
CA ARG A 198 -14.33 31.55 12.64
C ARG A 198 -13.17 31.56 11.65
N CYS A 199 -12.85 32.73 11.10
CA CYS A 199 -11.73 32.90 10.20
C CYS A 199 -10.40 32.62 10.92
N ALA A 200 -10.20 33.22 12.10
CA ALA A 200 -8.99 33.04 12.88
C ALA A 200 -8.79 31.60 13.37
N TYR A 201 -9.85 30.88 13.78
CA TYR A 201 -9.73 29.47 14.15
C TYR A 201 -9.38 28.58 12.96
N MET A 202 -9.93 28.84 11.78
CA MET A 202 -9.55 28.10 10.58
C MET A 202 -8.08 28.35 10.21
N CYS A 203 -7.62 29.60 10.26
CA CYS A 203 -6.23 29.93 10.01
C CYS A 203 -5.28 29.33 11.06
N LEU A 204 -5.65 29.37 12.35
CA LEU A 204 -4.94 28.71 13.45
C LEU A 204 -4.83 27.19 13.19
N GLN A 205 -5.94 26.54 12.87
CA GLN A 205 -5.99 25.11 12.59
C GLN A 205 -5.06 24.73 11.43
N SER A 206 -4.97 25.60 10.42
CA SER A 206 -4.07 25.46 9.28
C SER A 206 -2.63 25.92 9.54
N GLY A 207 -2.28 26.34 10.77
CA GLY A 207 -0.93 26.72 11.17
C GLY A 207 -0.49 28.13 10.74
N PHE A 208 -1.42 29.01 10.38
CA PHE A 208 -1.14 30.40 10.00
C PHE A 208 -1.19 31.37 11.21
N PRO A 209 -0.12 32.15 11.48
CA PRO A 209 -0.09 33.18 12.53
C PRO A 209 -1.07 34.33 12.34
N TYR A 210 -1.49 34.59 11.09
CA TYR A 210 -2.35 35.71 10.76
C TYR A 210 -3.58 35.25 10.00
N ALA A 211 -4.71 35.85 10.36
CA ALA A 211 -6.00 35.69 9.70
C ALA A 211 -6.54 37.06 9.29
N GLY A 212 -7.37 37.12 8.26
CA GLY A 212 -7.96 38.36 7.84
C GLY A 212 -9.32 38.16 7.19
N THR A 213 -10.24 39.06 7.50
CA THR A 213 -11.59 39.04 6.93
C THR A 213 -11.74 40.18 5.94
N GLU A 214 -12.26 39.88 4.75
CA GLU A 214 -12.58 40.85 3.70
C GLU A 214 -14.01 40.62 3.20
N TYR A 215 -14.62 41.66 2.65
CA TYR A 215 -15.85 41.57 1.87
C TYR A 215 -16.99 40.75 2.52
N SER A 216 -17.17 40.87 3.84
CA SER A 216 -18.19 40.18 4.67
C SER A 216 -18.04 38.65 4.80
N MET A 217 -17.69 37.94 3.73
CA MET A 217 -17.71 36.48 3.65
C MET A 217 -16.34 35.84 3.40
N GLU A 218 -15.32 36.64 3.07
CA GLU A 218 -14.00 36.15 2.72
C GLU A 218 -13.11 36.04 3.94
N CYS A 219 -12.30 34.99 3.96
CA CYS A 219 -11.31 34.72 4.98
C CYS A 219 -9.97 34.40 4.31
N PHE A 220 -8.93 35.08 4.76
CA PHE A 220 -7.56 34.96 4.29
C PHE A 220 -6.64 34.57 5.44
N CYS A 221 -5.63 33.77 5.17
CA CYS A 221 -4.59 33.40 6.13
C CYS A 221 -3.21 33.76 5.57
N GLY A 222 -2.28 34.13 6.43
CA GLY A 222 -0.91 34.49 6.03
C GLY A 222 0.14 34.10 7.05
N MET A 223 1.36 33.89 6.56
CA MET A 223 2.53 33.57 7.40
C MET A 223 3.26 34.80 7.91
N GLU A 224 3.18 35.91 7.16
CA GLU A 224 3.92 37.14 7.41
C GLU A 224 3.00 38.21 8.01
N GLU A 225 3.56 39.04 8.88
CA GLU A 225 2.86 40.19 9.44
C GLU A 225 2.61 41.23 8.34
N PRO A 226 1.41 41.85 8.27
CA PRO A 226 1.16 42.94 7.33
C PRO A 226 2.13 44.11 7.52
N LEU A 227 2.62 44.67 6.40
CA LEU A 227 3.42 45.89 6.42
C LEU A 227 2.61 47.06 7.00
N GLN A 228 3.18 47.75 8.00
CA GLN A 228 2.53 48.90 8.66
C GLN A 228 2.23 50.05 7.70
N THR A 229 2.98 50.18 6.59
CA THR A 229 2.71 51.18 5.53
C THR A 229 1.38 50.97 4.81
N LYS A 230 0.78 49.78 4.91
CA LYS A 230 -0.55 49.47 4.37
C LYS A 230 -1.68 49.68 5.38
N ARG A 231 -1.39 50.07 6.62
CA ARG A 231 -2.40 50.26 7.67
C ARG A 231 -3.32 51.43 7.34
N LEU A 232 -4.61 51.23 7.56
CA LEU A 232 -5.67 52.22 7.37
C LEU A 232 -6.36 52.51 8.71
N PRO A 233 -7.14 53.60 8.82
CA PRO A 233 -8.06 53.78 9.93
C PRO A 233 -9.03 52.59 10.02
N ASP A 234 -9.29 52.07 11.22
CA ASP A 234 -10.13 50.87 11.42
C ASP A 234 -11.55 51.04 10.86
N SER A 235 -12.04 52.28 10.79
CA SER A 235 -13.31 52.63 10.14
C SER A 235 -13.37 52.29 8.65
N SER A 236 -12.23 52.03 8.00
CA SER A 236 -12.15 51.61 6.59
C SER A 236 -12.56 50.16 6.38
N CYS A 237 -12.61 49.36 7.46
CA CYS A 237 -13.11 47.99 7.47
C CYS A 237 -14.55 48.00 8.02
N ASN A 238 -15.49 48.47 7.20
CA ASN A 238 -16.85 48.82 7.62
C ASN A 238 -17.94 47.80 7.23
N MET A 239 -17.61 46.74 6.50
CA MET A 239 -18.59 45.73 6.09
C MET A 239 -18.95 44.81 7.25
N LYS A 240 -20.26 44.54 7.42
CA LYS A 240 -20.74 43.65 8.47
C LYS A 240 -20.43 42.19 8.14
N CYS A 241 -20.09 41.40 9.15
CA CYS A 241 -19.84 39.98 8.98
C CYS A 241 -21.13 39.23 8.61
N SER A 242 -21.01 38.28 7.68
CA SER A 242 -22.16 37.47 7.23
C SER A 242 -22.71 36.55 8.31
N GLY A 243 -21.87 36.07 9.24
CA GLY A 243 -22.28 35.22 10.36
C GLY A 243 -22.70 35.98 11.62
N ASN A 244 -22.32 37.26 11.75
CA ASN A 244 -22.69 38.09 12.89
C ASN A 244 -22.71 39.58 12.50
N PRO A 245 -23.88 40.16 12.20
CA PRO A 245 -23.98 41.57 11.79
C PRO A 245 -23.51 42.60 12.83
N ARG A 246 -23.25 42.19 14.08
CA ARG A 246 -22.67 43.06 15.12
C ARG A 246 -21.16 43.27 14.96
N GLN A 247 -20.49 42.42 14.19
CA GLN A 247 -19.05 42.48 13.95
C GLN A 247 -18.73 43.00 12.54
N THR A 248 -17.50 43.46 12.33
CA THR A 248 -16.99 43.92 11.03
C THR A 248 -16.02 42.91 10.41
N CYS A 249 -16.18 42.64 9.12
CA CYS A 249 -15.42 41.67 8.35
C CYS A 249 -14.83 42.35 7.10
N GLY A 250 -13.92 43.30 7.34
CA GLY A 250 -13.21 44.04 6.29
C GLY A 250 -14.09 45.01 5.51
N GLY A 251 -13.72 45.23 4.25
CA GLY A 251 -14.43 46.07 3.27
C GLY A 251 -14.03 45.68 1.85
N TYR A 252 -14.27 46.56 0.86
CA TYR A 252 -13.82 46.32 -0.52
C TYR A 252 -12.34 46.66 -0.66
N LEU A 253 -11.48 45.65 -0.88
CA LEU A 253 -10.01 45.81 -0.90
C LEU A 253 -9.46 46.42 0.39
N THR A 254 -10.16 46.19 1.50
CA THR A 254 -9.70 46.51 2.85
C THR A 254 -9.89 45.29 3.74
N ILE A 255 -8.80 44.81 4.31
CA ILE A 255 -8.77 43.57 5.08
C ILE A 255 -8.60 43.90 6.57
N ASN A 256 -9.46 43.35 7.41
CA ASN A 256 -9.28 43.44 8.86
C ASN A 256 -8.43 42.26 9.32
N VAL A 257 -7.26 42.50 9.89
CA VAL A 257 -6.26 41.46 10.20
C VAL A 257 -6.21 41.14 11.68
N TYR A 258 -6.05 39.86 12.00
CA TYR A 258 -6.01 39.32 13.35
C TYR A 258 -4.81 38.40 13.54
N TRP A 259 -4.20 38.46 14.73
CA TRP A 259 -3.22 37.46 15.18
C TRP A 259 -3.95 36.26 15.78
N THR A 260 -3.57 35.06 15.34
CA THR A 260 -4.20 33.79 15.73
C THR A 260 -3.60 33.19 17.00
N GLY A 261 -2.72 33.91 17.72
CA GLY A 261 -2.11 33.42 18.96
C GLY A 261 -1.02 32.36 18.76
N ILE A 262 -0.60 32.11 17.52
CA ILE A 262 0.51 31.21 17.19
C ILE A 262 1.64 31.96 16.50
N ARG A 263 2.87 31.45 16.63
CA ARG A 263 4.03 31.93 15.88
C ARG A 263 4.24 31.11 14.61
N LYS A 264 4.95 31.70 13.64
CA LYS A 264 5.40 31.00 12.43
C LYS A 264 6.22 29.78 12.85
N PHE A 265 5.75 28.60 12.44
CA PHE A 265 6.48 27.38 12.71
C PHE A 265 7.76 27.35 11.88
N LYS A 266 8.88 27.11 12.56
CA LYS A 266 10.17 26.81 11.96
C LYS A 266 10.58 25.42 12.45
N PRO A 267 10.62 24.39 11.58
CA PRO A 267 11.11 23.10 11.98
C PRO A 267 12.57 23.22 12.42
N GLN A 268 12.95 22.37 13.37
CA GLN A 268 14.32 22.30 13.84
C GLN A 268 15.20 21.60 12.80
N GLU A 269 16.46 22.01 12.72
CA GLU A 269 17.45 21.39 11.84
C GLU A 269 18.23 20.34 12.63
N ALA A 270 18.46 19.18 12.01
CA ALA A 270 19.25 18.12 12.62
C ALA A 270 20.73 18.52 12.68
N ARG A 271 21.38 18.21 13.81
CA ARG A 271 22.83 18.32 13.96
C ARG A 271 23.51 17.18 13.21
N ASN A 272 24.58 17.50 12.48
CA ASN A 272 25.35 16.53 11.69
C ASN A 272 26.79 16.40 12.26
N SER A 273 27.36 15.19 12.17
CA SER A 273 28.69 14.86 12.73
C SER A 273 29.83 15.68 12.12
N SER A 274 29.74 16.06 10.84
CA SER A 274 30.76 16.87 10.14
C SER A 274 30.96 18.29 10.71
N LEU A 275 30.08 18.76 11.60
CA LEU A 275 30.19 20.07 12.26
C LEU A 275 30.79 19.99 13.67
N LEU A 276 30.93 18.79 14.25
CA LEU A 276 31.30 18.59 15.66
C LEU A 276 32.59 17.76 15.75
N ARG A 277 33.64 18.32 16.38
CA ARG A 277 35.01 17.74 16.40
C ARG A 277 35.24 16.70 17.52
N SER A 278 34.23 16.37 18.32
CA SER A 278 34.32 15.42 19.43
C SER A 278 33.29 14.30 19.23
N GLU A 279 33.57 13.07 19.67
CA GLU A 279 32.55 12.02 19.69
C GLU A 279 31.52 12.27 20.80
N PRO A 280 30.25 11.83 20.63
CA PRO A 280 29.25 11.95 21.69
C PRO A 280 29.66 11.08 22.88
N GLU A 281 29.63 11.64 24.10
CA GLU A 281 30.14 10.95 25.30
C GLU A 281 29.44 9.60 25.55
N HIS A 282 28.16 9.46 25.17
CA HIS A 282 27.35 8.25 25.41
C HIS A 282 26.47 7.93 24.19
N PRO A 283 26.68 6.79 23.50
CA PRO A 283 25.86 6.41 22.35
C PRO A 283 24.42 6.07 22.77
N VAL A 284 23.45 6.54 22.00
CA VAL A 284 22.03 6.25 22.28
C VAL A 284 21.70 4.77 22.11
N ARG A 285 20.71 4.32 22.87
CA ARG A 285 20.10 3.00 22.71
C ARG A 285 18.77 3.13 21.98
N ILE A 286 18.60 2.36 20.92
CA ILE A 286 17.40 2.41 20.10
C ILE A 286 16.45 1.28 20.52
N ALA A 287 15.17 1.61 20.60
CA ALA A 287 14.09 0.66 20.75
C ALA A 287 13.31 0.56 19.43
N TYR A 288 13.52 -0.54 18.71
CA TYR A 288 12.84 -0.83 17.45
C TYR A 288 11.46 -1.41 17.72
N LEU A 289 10.42 -0.69 17.32
CA LEU A 289 9.06 -1.19 17.29
C LEU A 289 8.76 -1.78 15.91
N LEU A 290 8.77 -3.11 15.81
CA LEU A 290 8.43 -3.82 14.58
C LEU A 290 6.93 -4.12 14.59
N THR A 291 6.16 -3.49 13.70
CA THR A 291 4.74 -3.80 13.48
C THR A 291 4.63 -4.62 12.20
N VAL A 292 4.51 -5.95 12.34
CA VAL A 292 4.67 -6.89 11.23
C VAL A 292 3.38 -7.65 10.90
N ASN A 293 3.18 -7.90 9.61
CA ASN A 293 2.03 -8.63 9.06
C ASN A 293 2.46 -9.57 7.91
N GLY A 294 1.57 -10.49 7.52
CA GLY A 294 1.78 -11.41 6.42
C GLY A 294 2.65 -12.62 6.77
N ARG A 295 3.45 -13.08 5.79
CA ARG A 295 4.14 -14.39 5.82
C ARG A 295 5.66 -14.31 5.67
N ALA A 296 6.23 -13.11 5.51
CA ALA A 296 7.63 -12.90 5.20
C ALA A 296 8.56 -13.06 6.43
N SER A 297 8.43 -14.15 7.19
CA SER A 297 9.16 -14.36 8.45
C SER A 297 10.67 -14.30 8.26
N ARG A 298 11.19 -14.86 7.17
CA ARG A 298 12.62 -14.82 6.83
C ARG A 298 13.13 -13.41 6.57
N GLN A 299 12.33 -12.57 5.92
CA GLN A 299 12.68 -11.15 5.72
C GLN A 299 12.71 -10.39 7.04
N VAL A 300 11.76 -10.64 7.95
CA VAL A 300 11.76 -10.04 9.28
C VAL A 300 12.99 -10.47 10.07
N ARG A 301 13.34 -11.76 10.05
CA ARG A 301 14.58 -12.29 10.68
C ARG A 301 15.83 -11.63 10.09
N ARG A 302 15.89 -11.45 8.76
CA ARG A 302 16.98 -10.74 8.06
C ARG A 302 17.07 -9.28 8.45
N LEU A 303 15.94 -8.57 8.54
CA LEU A 303 15.93 -7.18 9.02
C LEU A 303 16.48 -7.07 10.45
N ILE A 304 16.03 -7.94 11.35
CA ILE A 304 16.51 -7.98 12.73
C ILE A 304 18.00 -8.30 12.76
N SER A 305 18.49 -9.27 11.99
CA SER A 305 19.91 -9.65 11.99
C SER A 305 20.84 -8.55 11.51
N VAL A 306 20.35 -7.66 10.64
CA VAL A 306 21.09 -6.48 10.15
C VAL A 306 21.11 -5.34 11.19
N LEU A 307 20.02 -5.13 11.92
CA LEU A 307 19.89 -4.04 12.90
C LEU A 307 20.35 -4.42 14.31
N TYR A 308 20.54 -5.72 14.58
CA TYR A 308 20.76 -6.21 15.93
C TYR A 308 22.03 -5.66 16.57
N HIS A 309 21.88 -5.16 17.79
CA HIS A 309 22.97 -4.83 18.70
C HIS A 309 22.50 -5.12 20.14
N PRO A 310 23.34 -5.68 21.03
CA PRO A 310 22.93 -6.08 22.38
C PRO A 310 22.40 -4.92 23.24
N SER A 311 22.84 -3.67 22.97
CA SER A 311 22.36 -2.49 23.69
C SER A 311 20.98 -1.98 23.25
N HIS A 312 20.45 -2.48 22.13
CA HIS A 312 19.15 -2.08 21.59
C HIS A 312 18.03 -3.02 22.06
N LEU A 313 16.80 -2.52 22.00
CA LEU A 313 15.59 -3.27 22.34
C LEU A 313 14.76 -3.49 21.06
N PHE A 314 14.27 -4.71 20.85
CA PHE A 314 13.34 -5.04 19.77
C PHE A 314 12.01 -5.44 20.38
N TYR A 315 10.95 -4.70 20.06
CA TYR A 315 9.58 -5.06 20.42
C TYR A 315 8.78 -5.35 19.15
N ILE A 316 8.28 -6.57 19.04
CA ILE A 316 7.66 -7.11 17.83
C ILE A 316 6.16 -7.28 18.10
N HIS A 317 5.36 -6.41 17.51
CA HIS A 317 3.93 -6.61 17.37
C HIS A 317 3.66 -7.39 16.09
N VAL A 318 3.05 -8.57 16.24
CA VAL A 318 2.54 -9.36 15.11
C VAL A 318 1.03 -9.22 15.07
N ASP A 319 0.50 -8.83 13.92
CA ASP A 319 -0.94 -8.72 13.69
C ASP A 319 -1.69 -9.95 14.23
N ALA A 320 -2.79 -9.70 14.95
CA ALA A 320 -3.56 -10.75 15.63
C ALA A 320 -4.04 -11.87 14.70
N ARG A 321 -4.14 -11.58 13.39
CA ARG A 321 -4.60 -12.52 12.38
C ARG A 321 -3.50 -13.42 11.83
N GLN A 322 -2.21 -13.15 12.12
CA GLN A 322 -1.08 -13.82 11.48
C GLN A 322 -0.40 -14.82 12.41
N ASP A 323 -0.97 -16.03 12.51
CA ASP A 323 -0.49 -17.02 13.48
C ASP A 323 0.90 -17.57 13.13
N TYR A 324 1.18 -17.85 11.86
CA TYR A 324 2.48 -18.34 11.43
C TYR A 324 3.61 -17.38 11.79
N LEU A 325 3.49 -16.12 11.38
CA LEU A 325 4.50 -15.12 11.68
C LEU A 325 4.66 -14.93 13.20
N TYR A 326 3.56 -15.05 13.96
CA TYR A 326 3.63 -14.98 15.41
C TYR A 326 4.44 -16.12 16.02
N ARG A 327 4.22 -17.37 15.58
CA ARG A 327 5.01 -18.52 16.04
C ARG A 327 6.49 -18.37 15.67
N GLU A 328 6.79 -17.94 14.46
CA GLU A 328 8.15 -17.67 13.99
C GLU A 328 8.87 -16.63 14.86
N MET A 329 8.19 -15.53 15.21
CA MET A 329 8.78 -14.48 16.06
C MET A 329 8.93 -14.96 17.51
N LEU A 330 8.02 -15.79 18.02
CA LEU A 330 8.16 -16.40 19.35
C LEU A 330 9.39 -17.32 19.43
N GLU A 331 9.69 -18.05 18.36
CA GLU A 331 10.91 -18.87 18.30
C GLU A 331 12.17 -18.01 18.32
N LEU A 332 12.17 -16.88 17.60
CA LEU A 332 13.27 -15.92 17.62
C LEU A 332 13.50 -15.33 19.02
N GLU A 333 12.43 -14.95 19.72
CA GLU A 333 12.55 -14.48 21.10
C GLU A 333 13.10 -15.57 22.02
N ARG A 334 12.64 -16.83 21.87
CA ARG A 334 13.13 -17.96 22.67
C ARG A 334 14.62 -18.25 22.43
N SER A 335 15.12 -18.04 21.22
CA SER A 335 16.54 -18.29 20.91
C SER A 335 17.48 -17.21 21.46
N CYS A 336 16.97 -16.04 21.84
CA CYS A 336 17.77 -14.93 22.31
C CYS A 336 17.89 -14.87 23.84
N LYS A 337 19.07 -15.16 24.39
CA LYS A 337 19.30 -15.21 25.85
C LYS A 337 19.36 -13.83 26.52
N LEU A 338 19.69 -12.77 25.77
CA LEU A 338 19.87 -11.41 26.30
C LEU A 338 18.56 -10.69 26.62
N ASN A 339 17.41 -11.30 26.34
CA ASN A 339 16.08 -10.80 26.71
C ASN A 339 15.71 -9.42 26.12
N ASN A 340 16.46 -8.95 25.11
CA ASN A 340 16.30 -7.68 24.43
C ASN A 340 15.48 -7.79 23.12
N ILE A 341 14.94 -8.97 22.81
CA ILE A 341 13.92 -9.20 21.78
C ILE A 341 12.64 -9.64 22.49
N LYS A 342 11.53 -8.94 22.24
CA LYS A 342 10.24 -9.15 22.88
C LYS A 342 9.12 -9.22 21.87
N VAL A 343 8.31 -10.27 21.92
CA VAL A 343 7.10 -10.39 21.11
C VAL A 343 5.88 -10.06 21.95
N ALA A 344 5.02 -9.18 21.43
CA ALA A 344 3.77 -8.79 22.09
C ALA A 344 2.91 -10.02 22.43
N ARG A 345 2.62 -10.21 23.72
CA ARG A 345 1.88 -11.36 24.25
C ARG A 345 0.91 -10.94 25.36
N GLY A 346 -0.32 -11.46 25.33
CA GLY A 346 -1.34 -11.14 26.31
C GLY A 346 -2.55 -10.42 25.72
N GLU A 347 -3.60 -10.33 26.54
CA GLU A 347 -4.88 -9.74 26.16
C GLU A 347 -4.71 -8.25 25.81
N GLY A 348 -5.26 -7.84 24.66
CA GLY A 348 -5.22 -6.45 24.22
C GLY A 348 -3.84 -5.94 23.78
N LEU A 349 -2.84 -6.81 23.58
CA LEU A 349 -1.53 -6.39 23.04
C LEU A 349 -1.34 -6.76 21.56
N ARG A 350 -1.97 -7.84 21.09
CA ARG A 350 -2.03 -8.19 19.66
C ARG A 350 -3.34 -7.70 19.06
N HIS A 351 -3.26 -6.57 18.36
CA HIS A 351 -4.39 -6.01 17.60
C HIS A 351 -4.40 -6.51 16.14
N ALA A 352 -5.59 -6.57 15.52
CA ALA A 352 -5.74 -6.75 14.09
C ALA A 352 -5.55 -5.40 13.38
N SER A 353 -4.31 -5.02 13.12
CA SER A 353 -3.91 -3.74 12.51
C SER A 353 -4.25 -3.70 11.02
N ILE A 354 -5.53 -3.49 10.71
CA ILE A 354 -6.00 -3.31 9.33
C ILE A 354 -5.46 -2.01 8.72
N TRP A 355 -5.36 -1.97 7.39
CA TRP A 355 -4.96 -0.75 6.69
C TRP A 355 -5.90 0.40 7.05
N GLY A 356 -5.33 1.53 7.48
CA GLY A 356 -6.08 2.72 7.91
C GLY A 356 -6.85 2.57 9.22
N GLY A 357 -6.77 1.42 9.90
CA GLY A 357 -7.46 1.15 11.16
C GLY A 357 -7.04 2.08 12.30
N ALA A 358 -7.99 2.43 13.15
CA ALA A 358 -7.74 3.15 14.39
C ALA A 358 -6.89 2.33 15.38
N SER A 359 -6.94 1.01 15.27
CA SER A 359 -6.12 0.07 16.02
C SER A 359 -4.63 0.30 15.85
N LEU A 360 -4.15 0.85 14.72
CA LEU A 360 -2.71 1.07 14.50
C LEU A 360 -2.13 2.06 15.52
N LEU A 361 -2.85 3.16 15.82
CA LEU A 361 -2.43 4.09 16.87
C LEU A 361 -2.51 3.42 18.26
N THR A 362 -3.52 2.58 18.49
CA THR A 362 -3.63 1.82 19.75
C THR A 362 -2.46 0.86 19.92
N THR A 363 -2.09 0.13 18.87
CA THR A 363 -0.91 -0.74 18.82
C THR A 363 0.36 0.04 19.13
N PHE A 364 0.56 1.21 18.51
CA PHE A 364 1.72 2.06 18.78
C PHE A 364 1.80 2.45 20.26
N LEU A 365 0.72 3.01 20.82
CA LEU A 365 0.69 3.49 22.21
C LEU A 365 0.86 2.34 23.21
N LYS A 366 0.19 1.20 22.99
CA LYS A 366 0.32 0.02 23.86
C LYS A 366 1.71 -0.61 23.78
N SER A 367 2.31 -0.67 22.60
CA SER A 367 3.67 -1.18 22.44
C SER A 367 4.68 -0.24 23.10
N ALA A 368 4.53 1.07 22.92
CA ALA A 368 5.33 2.07 23.61
C ALA A 368 5.24 1.93 25.14
N GLN A 369 4.04 1.70 25.70
CA GLN A 369 3.88 1.41 27.13
C GLN A 369 4.67 0.18 27.58
N GLN A 370 4.63 -0.91 26.81
CA GLN A 370 5.40 -2.13 27.13
C GLN A 370 6.91 -1.90 27.04
N MET A 371 7.36 -1.12 26.05
CA MET A 371 8.77 -0.78 25.88
C MET A 371 9.27 0.16 26.98
N LEU A 372 8.45 1.11 27.44
CA LEU A 372 8.78 1.98 28.57
C LEU A 372 8.87 1.23 29.89
N ALA A 373 7.99 0.23 30.09
CA ALA A 373 8.00 -0.64 31.27
C ALA A 373 9.15 -1.67 31.28
N HIS A 374 9.87 -1.82 30.17
CA HIS A 374 11.00 -2.73 30.08
C HIS A 374 12.18 -2.24 30.93
N HIS A 375 12.87 -3.16 31.61
CA HIS A 375 13.99 -2.85 32.51
C HIS A 375 15.20 -2.19 31.81
N GLN A 376 15.42 -2.51 30.54
CA GLN A 376 16.49 -1.89 29.74
C GLN A 376 16.06 -0.50 29.27
N HIS A 377 16.76 0.52 29.76
CA HIS A 377 16.59 1.89 29.29
C HIS A 377 16.97 2.03 27.80
N TRP A 378 16.24 2.88 27.09
CA TRP A 378 16.45 3.24 25.69
C TRP A 378 16.13 4.72 25.48
N ASP A 379 16.75 5.34 24.49
CA ASP A 379 16.71 6.80 24.27
C ASP A 379 15.81 7.20 23.09
N PHE A 380 15.68 6.33 22.07
CA PHE A 380 14.81 6.54 20.90
C PHE A 380 13.90 5.37 20.63
N LEU A 381 12.67 5.66 20.19
CA LEU A 381 11.79 4.69 19.56
C LEU A 381 11.79 4.91 18.05
N VAL A 382 12.10 3.86 17.28
CA VAL A 382 12.02 3.85 15.80
C VAL A 382 11.02 2.77 15.40
N ASN A 383 9.96 3.14 14.68
CA ASN A 383 8.98 2.16 14.19
C ASN A 383 9.36 1.67 12.77
N LEU A 384 9.23 0.37 12.52
CA LEU A 384 9.50 -0.29 11.23
C LEU A 384 8.43 -1.36 10.93
N SER A 385 8.21 -1.70 9.67
CA SER A 385 7.41 -2.87 9.22
C SER A 385 8.29 -4.01 8.72
N GLU A 386 7.67 -5.13 8.34
CA GLU A 386 8.36 -6.25 7.66
C GLU A 386 8.95 -5.87 6.29
N SER A 387 8.57 -4.71 5.76
CA SER A 387 8.94 -4.23 4.43
C SER A 387 9.89 -3.03 4.44
N ASP A 388 10.40 -2.65 5.61
CA ASP A 388 11.44 -1.65 5.76
C ASP A 388 12.83 -2.30 5.68
N PHE A 389 13.82 -1.57 5.18
CA PHE A 389 15.21 -2.00 5.17
C PHE A 389 16.15 -0.80 5.37
N PRO A 390 17.28 -0.96 6.09
CA PRO A 390 18.22 0.14 6.30
C PRO A 390 18.91 0.55 5.00
N LEU A 391 19.27 1.84 4.92
CA LEU A 391 20.11 2.45 3.88
C LEU A 391 21.45 2.94 4.43
N LYS A 392 21.67 2.81 5.74
CA LYS A 392 22.90 3.15 6.46
C LYS A 392 23.11 2.13 7.57
N ASN A 393 24.35 1.94 7.99
CA ASN A 393 24.62 0.97 9.04
C ASN A 393 24.08 1.45 10.40
N ASN A 394 23.89 0.50 11.32
CA ASN A 394 23.32 0.80 12.64
C ASN A 394 24.18 1.77 13.47
N SER A 395 25.50 1.72 13.31
CA SER A 395 26.44 2.63 14.00
C SER A 395 26.24 4.08 13.57
N GLN A 396 26.08 4.35 12.27
CA GLN A 396 25.79 5.67 11.72
C GLN A 396 24.45 6.22 12.24
N LEU A 397 23.42 5.37 12.36
CA LEU A 397 22.15 5.78 12.94
C LEU A 397 22.30 6.13 14.42
N THR A 398 23.02 5.30 15.18
CA THR A 398 23.28 5.52 16.60
C THR A 398 24.06 6.82 16.81
N GLU A 399 25.11 7.07 16.03
CA GLU A 399 25.87 8.31 16.07
C GLU A 399 24.98 9.53 15.77
N PHE A 400 24.22 9.49 14.67
CA PHE A 400 23.34 10.58 14.27
C PHE A 400 22.28 10.91 15.33
N LEU A 401 21.64 9.89 15.90
CA LEU A 401 20.64 10.07 16.94
C LEU A 401 21.27 10.55 18.27
N SER A 402 22.51 10.17 18.57
CA SER A 402 23.24 10.67 19.74
C SER A 402 23.43 12.19 19.69
N TRP A 403 23.69 12.75 18.51
CA TRP A 403 23.78 14.20 18.32
C TRP A 403 22.44 14.94 18.46
N ASN A 404 21.33 14.22 18.35
CA ASN A 404 19.98 14.79 18.26
C ASN A 404 19.05 14.22 19.35
N LYS A 405 19.59 13.83 20.51
CA LYS A 405 18.89 13.06 21.55
C LYS A 405 17.53 13.62 21.99
N ASP A 406 17.40 14.94 22.02
CA ASP A 406 16.20 15.63 22.51
C ASP A 406 15.17 15.94 21.41
N MET A 407 15.40 15.43 20.18
CA MET A 407 14.64 15.79 18.99
C MET A 407 13.67 14.68 18.55
N ASN A 408 12.60 15.08 17.84
CA ASN A 408 11.58 14.19 17.30
C ASN A 408 11.51 14.33 15.78
N PHE A 409 11.69 13.20 15.10
CA PHE A 409 11.77 13.09 13.65
C PHE A 409 10.43 12.58 13.08
N ALA A 410 9.66 13.48 12.50
CA ALA A 410 8.41 13.16 11.81
C ALA A 410 8.35 13.94 10.48
N LYS A 411 7.70 13.40 9.45
CA LYS A 411 7.58 14.09 8.16
C LYS A 411 6.17 14.59 7.96
N SER A 412 6.01 15.91 7.86
CA SER A 412 4.74 16.57 7.50
C SER A 412 4.45 16.42 6.00
N HIS A 413 3.18 16.56 5.62
CA HIS A 413 2.71 16.51 4.26
C HIS A 413 3.24 17.64 3.38
N GLY A 414 3.66 18.78 3.97
CA GLY A 414 4.26 19.92 3.27
C GLY A 414 3.34 20.58 2.22
N ARG A 415 2.02 20.49 2.41
CA ARG A 415 0.99 21.00 1.48
C ARG A 415 0.01 21.91 2.23
N GLU A 416 -1.03 22.36 1.56
CA GLU A 416 -2.15 23.08 2.18
C GLU A 416 -2.95 22.16 3.12
N VAL A 417 -3.17 22.60 4.36
CA VAL A 417 -3.68 21.78 5.49
C VAL A 417 -5.17 21.41 5.33
N GLN A 418 -6.02 22.30 4.85
CA GLN A 418 -7.45 22.01 4.63
C GLN A 418 -7.64 20.93 3.55
N ARG A 419 -6.83 20.95 2.49
CA ARG A 419 -6.78 19.88 1.49
C ARG A 419 -6.26 18.58 2.09
N PHE A 420 -5.29 18.62 3.00
CA PHE A 420 -4.82 17.44 3.73
C PHE A 420 -5.94 16.85 4.59
N ILE A 421 -6.62 17.66 5.42
CA ILE A 421 -7.77 17.27 6.26
C ILE A 421 -8.83 16.55 5.41
N ALA A 422 -9.23 17.13 4.29
CA ALA A 422 -10.25 16.55 3.41
C ALA A 422 -9.79 15.26 2.73
N LYS A 423 -8.51 15.14 2.33
CA LYS A 423 -7.97 13.93 1.69
C LYS A 423 -7.81 12.76 2.65
N GLN A 424 -7.38 13.04 3.87
CA GLN A 424 -7.24 12.06 4.94
C GLN A 424 -8.59 11.68 5.57
N GLY A 425 -9.64 12.46 5.32
CA GLY A 425 -10.94 12.27 5.95
C GLY A 425 -10.93 12.60 7.44
N LEU A 426 -10.06 13.53 7.88
CA LEU A 426 -10.01 13.98 9.28
C LEU A 426 -11.32 14.67 9.69
N ASP A 427 -12.03 15.26 8.73
CA ASP A 427 -13.38 15.86 8.86
C ASP A 427 -14.51 14.82 8.84
N LYS A 428 -14.21 13.52 8.83
CA LYS A 428 -15.17 12.42 8.86
C LYS A 428 -15.04 11.59 10.15
N THR A 429 -16.14 10.98 10.56
CA THR A 429 -16.18 10.01 11.65
C THR A 429 -16.06 8.59 11.09
N PHE A 430 -15.10 7.84 11.61
CA PHE A 430 -14.90 6.42 11.30
C PHE A 430 -15.05 5.55 12.55
N ILE A 431 -15.51 4.32 12.35
CA ILE A 431 -15.65 3.31 13.41
C ILE A 431 -14.98 2.03 12.95
N GLU A 432 -14.08 1.52 13.78
CA GLU A 432 -13.46 0.22 13.55
C GLU A 432 -14.24 -0.90 14.24
N CYS A 433 -14.76 -1.85 13.46
CA CYS A 433 -15.24 -3.15 13.93
C CYS A 433 -15.26 -4.16 12.78
N GLU A 434 -15.24 -5.46 13.10
CA GLU A 434 -15.19 -6.55 12.09
C GLU A 434 -13.98 -6.48 11.16
N ALA A 435 -12.83 -6.03 11.68
CA ALA A 435 -11.64 -5.78 10.86
C ALA A 435 -11.93 -4.86 9.64
N ARG A 436 -12.83 -3.89 9.81
CA ARG A 436 -13.21 -2.90 8.80
C ARG A 436 -13.34 -1.50 9.41
N MET A 437 -13.00 -0.47 8.63
CA MET A 437 -13.27 0.94 8.95
C MET A 437 -14.54 1.45 8.26
N TRP A 438 -15.58 1.67 9.06
CA TRP A 438 -16.88 2.16 8.63
C TRP A 438 -16.94 3.69 8.68
N ARG A 439 -17.28 4.34 7.56
CA ARG A 439 -17.53 5.79 7.54
C ARG A 439 -18.99 6.04 7.92
N VAL A 440 -19.23 6.86 8.93
CA VAL A 440 -20.58 7.03 9.51
C VAL A 440 -21.14 8.45 9.43
N GLY A 441 -20.32 9.44 9.09
CA GLY A 441 -20.79 10.82 8.89
C GLY A 441 -19.65 11.85 8.91
N ASP A 442 -20.03 13.11 8.76
CA ASP A 442 -19.13 14.25 8.89
C ASP A 442 -18.94 14.64 10.36
N ARG A 443 -17.85 15.34 10.68
CA ARG A 443 -17.60 15.97 11.98
C ARG A 443 -16.87 17.30 11.83
N LYS A 444 -17.04 18.20 12.80
CA LYS A 444 -16.19 19.38 12.95
C LYS A 444 -14.94 19.01 13.76
N LEU A 445 -13.76 19.42 13.30
CA LEU A 445 -12.54 19.30 14.09
C LEU A 445 -12.54 20.33 15.23
N PRO A 446 -11.94 20.02 16.40
CA PRO A 446 -11.88 20.95 17.53
C PRO A 446 -11.14 22.24 17.19
N ASP A 447 -11.63 23.35 17.73
CA ASP A 447 -10.94 24.65 17.64
C ASP A 447 -9.76 24.70 18.64
N GLY A 448 -8.81 25.62 18.43
CA GLY A 448 -7.75 25.92 19.40
C GLY A 448 -6.42 25.16 19.25
N ILE A 449 -6.34 24.22 18.29
CA ILE A 449 -5.12 23.47 17.98
C ILE A 449 -4.75 23.57 16.50
N GLN A 450 -3.45 23.46 16.22
CA GLN A 450 -2.91 23.30 14.87
C GLN A 450 -3.01 21.84 14.43
N ILE A 451 -3.58 21.55 13.26
CA ILE A 451 -3.63 20.19 12.70
C ILE A 451 -2.47 20.01 11.74
N ASP A 452 -1.74 18.91 11.89
CA ASP A 452 -0.64 18.52 11.02
C ASP A 452 -0.64 17.00 10.86
N GLY A 453 0.08 16.50 9.87
CA GLY A 453 0.23 15.08 9.59
C GLY A 453 1.11 14.81 8.38
N GLY A 454 1.32 13.55 8.07
CA GLY A 454 2.13 13.11 6.95
C GLY A 454 2.48 11.64 7.11
N SER A 455 3.76 11.31 7.20
CA SER A 455 4.19 9.92 7.34
C SER A 455 3.89 9.36 8.73
N ASP A 456 3.41 8.13 8.80
CA ASP A 456 3.26 7.32 10.02
C ASP A 456 4.55 6.56 10.43
N TRP A 457 5.69 6.99 9.90
CA TRP A 457 7.03 6.48 10.21
C TRP A 457 7.78 7.61 10.89
N PHE A 458 8.42 7.32 12.01
CA PHE A 458 9.04 8.32 12.87
C PHE A 458 10.21 7.75 13.68
N ALA A 459 11.07 8.64 14.15
CA ALA A 459 12.02 8.37 15.23
C ALA A 459 11.76 9.38 16.36
N LEU A 460 11.37 8.88 17.53
CA LEU A 460 10.85 9.70 18.63
C LEU A 460 11.74 9.58 19.85
N SER A 461 12.01 10.71 20.51
CA SER A 461 12.77 10.71 21.77
C SER A 461 11.96 10.03 22.87
N ARG A 462 12.64 9.38 23.81
CA ARG A 462 12.00 8.70 24.94
C ARG A 462 11.04 9.62 25.70
N ASP A 463 11.45 10.85 25.99
CA ASP A 463 10.64 11.84 26.73
C ASP A 463 9.31 12.14 26.05
N PHE A 464 9.31 12.24 24.72
CA PHE A 464 8.08 12.44 23.95
C PHE A 464 7.21 11.18 24.00
N VAL A 465 7.82 9.99 23.88
CA VAL A 465 7.09 8.72 23.99
C VAL A 465 6.46 8.54 25.38
N GLU A 466 7.16 8.88 26.46
CA GLU A 466 6.65 8.88 27.83
C GLU A 466 5.44 9.81 27.98
N TYR A 467 5.49 10.97 27.34
CA TYR A 467 4.39 11.93 27.35
C TYR A 467 3.15 11.41 26.61
N VAL A 468 3.29 10.88 25.39
CA VAL A 468 2.14 10.46 24.57
C VAL A 468 1.56 9.10 24.97
N ALA A 469 2.39 8.20 25.50
CA ALA A 469 1.99 6.86 25.88
C ALA A 469 1.64 6.73 27.38
N ASN A 470 1.61 7.83 28.13
CA ASN A 470 1.29 7.81 29.56
C ASN A 470 -0.12 7.19 29.81
N PRO A 471 -0.27 6.21 30.72
CA PRO A 471 -1.57 5.68 31.13
C PRO A 471 -2.52 6.75 31.69
N ASN A 472 -1.96 7.80 32.30
CA ASN A 472 -2.66 9.00 32.75
C ASN A 472 -2.28 10.18 31.84
N PRO A 473 -2.92 10.31 30.67
CA PRO A 473 -2.50 11.28 29.67
C PRO A 473 -2.72 12.72 30.12
N ASP A 474 -1.81 13.61 29.67
CA ASP A 474 -1.99 15.06 29.73
C ASP A 474 -3.35 15.48 29.11
N PRO A 475 -4.02 16.55 29.58
CA PRO A 475 -5.30 16.99 29.03
C PRO A 475 -5.33 17.13 27.49
N LEU A 476 -4.28 17.67 26.88
CA LEU A 476 -4.16 17.78 25.42
C LEU A 476 -4.16 16.39 24.77
N VAL A 477 -3.33 15.48 25.29
CA VAL A 477 -3.22 14.11 24.76
C VAL A 477 -4.54 13.36 24.94
N ASN A 478 -5.18 13.47 26.09
CA ASN A 478 -6.46 12.84 26.39
C ASN A 478 -7.56 13.25 25.40
N ASP A 479 -7.69 14.55 25.11
CA ASP A 479 -8.69 15.06 24.18
C ASP A 479 -8.36 14.69 22.72
N LEU A 480 -7.07 14.69 22.35
CA LEU A 480 -6.65 14.18 21.05
C LEU A 480 -6.93 12.67 20.92
N LEU A 481 -6.74 11.86 21.96
CA LEU A 481 -7.09 10.44 21.92
C LEU A 481 -8.59 10.21 21.69
N LYS A 482 -9.47 11.05 22.24
CA LYS A 482 -10.92 11.01 21.95
C LYS A 482 -11.20 11.30 20.47
N LEU A 483 -10.52 12.30 19.90
CA LEU A 483 -10.63 12.65 18.47
C LEU A 483 -10.13 11.51 17.56
N PHE A 484 -8.91 11.02 17.84
CA PHE A 484 -8.20 10.04 17.01
C PHE A 484 -8.72 8.61 17.13
N LYS A 485 -9.49 8.29 18.17
CA LYS A 485 -10.22 7.01 18.31
C LYS A 485 -11.18 6.73 17.15
N TYR A 486 -11.74 7.78 16.54
CA TYR A 486 -12.72 7.69 15.46
C TYR A 486 -12.19 8.29 14.14
N THR A 487 -10.87 8.25 13.95
CA THR A 487 -10.16 8.80 12.79
C THR A 487 -9.63 7.68 11.90
N LEU A 488 -9.71 7.86 10.58
CA LEU A 488 -9.00 7.04 9.60
C LEU A 488 -7.50 7.40 9.58
N LEU A 489 -6.62 6.41 9.46
CA LEU A 489 -5.16 6.62 9.42
C LEU A 489 -4.66 7.52 10.57
N PRO A 490 -5.03 7.26 11.84
CA PRO A 490 -4.73 8.20 12.92
C PRO A 490 -3.24 8.37 13.19
N ALA A 491 -2.43 7.34 12.94
CA ALA A 491 -0.98 7.40 13.10
C ALA A 491 -0.31 8.41 12.15
N GLU A 492 -0.94 8.74 11.02
CA GLU A 492 -0.42 9.73 10.05
C GLU A 492 -0.60 11.18 10.52
N SER A 493 -1.27 11.45 11.65
CA SER A 493 -1.49 12.84 12.11
C SER A 493 -1.51 13.03 13.62
N PHE A 494 -1.71 11.98 14.41
CA PHE A 494 -1.69 12.07 15.88
C PHE A 494 -0.36 12.61 16.40
N VAL A 495 0.76 11.98 16.05
CA VAL A 495 2.09 12.37 16.52
C VAL A 495 2.43 13.80 16.14
N HIS A 496 2.17 14.18 14.88
CA HIS A 496 2.41 15.53 14.36
C HIS A 496 1.57 16.57 15.08
N THR A 497 0.26 16.31 15.24
CA THR A 497 -0.66 17.21 15.94
C THR A 497 -0.24 17.36 17.42
N VAL A 498 0.20 16.29 18.09
CA VAL A 498 0.73 16.41 19.46
C VAL A 498 2.03 17.21 19.49
N LEU A 499 2.96 16.98 18.56
CA LEU A 499 4.21 17.76 18.48
C LEU A 499 3.91 19.25 18.30
N ARG A 500 2.98 19.62 17.42
CA ARG A 500 2.63 21.03 17.14
C ARG A 500 1.98 21.77 18.30
N ASN A 501 1.30 21.06 19.20
CA ASN A 501 0.48 21.67 20.23
C ASN A 501 0.93 21.37 21.66
N SER A 502 1.93 20.52 21.87
CA SER A 502 2.44 20.19 23.20
C SER A 502 3.67 21.02 23.58
N ARG A 503 4.18 20.83 24.80
CA ARG A 503 5.47 21.38 25.24
C ARG A 503 6.66 20.96 24.37
N PHE A 504 6.51 19.92 23.55
CA PHE A 504 7.53 19.41 22.64
C PHE A 504 7.57 20.12 21.27
N CYS A 505 6.80 21.20 21.06
CA CYS A 505 6.74 21.90 19.78
C CYS A 505 8.08 22.45 19.26
N ASN A 506 9.06 22.65 20.15
CA ASN A 506 10.43 23.04 19.79
C ASN A 506 11.38 21.87 19.51
N THR A 507 10.92 20.62 19.56
CA THR A 507 11.75 19.43 19.30
C THR A 507 11.48 18.82 17.92
N TYR A 508 10.55 19.40 17.15
CA TYR A 508 10.07 18.82 15.90
C TYR A 508 11.03 19.12 14.72
N ILE A 509 11.66 18.08 14.19
CA ILE A 509 12.41 18.07 12.92
C ILE A 509 11.52 17.51 11.80
N ASP A 510 11.34 18.26 10.70
CA ASP A 510 10.52 17.87 9.53
C ASP A 510 11.25 16.89 8.58
N ASN A 511 11.70 15.79 9.15
CA ASN A 511 12.29 14.65 8.48
C ASN A 511 12.00 13.41 9.33
N ASN A 512 11.53 12.32 8.73
CA ASN A 512 11.28 11.06 9.44
C ASN A 512 12.37 10.01 9.25
N LEU A 513 13.48 10.35 8.61
CA LEU A 513 14.61 9.45 8.32
C LEU A 513 14.29 8.33 7.31
N HIS A 514 13.17 8.40 6.60
CA HIS A 514 12.72 7.37 5.66
C HIS A 514 12.65 7.87 4.21
N MET A 515 13.04 7.01 3.28
CA MET A 515 12.70 7.14 1.87
C MET A 515 11.50 6.25 1.53
N THR A 516 10.42 6.84 1.03
CA THR A 516 9.21 6.11 0.65
C THR A 516 9.00 6.12 -0.87
N ASN A 517 8.90 4.95 -1.50
CA ASN A 517 8.81 4.80 -2.96
C ASN A 517 7.39 5.07 -3.51
N TRP A 518 6.97 6.33 -3.54
CA TRP A 518 5.66 6.71 -4.09
C TRP A 518 5.65 6.73 -5.63
N LYS A 519 4.98 5.76 -6.27
CA LYS A 519 4.63 5.81 -7.70
C LYS A 519 3.10 5.90 -7.85
N ARG A 520 2.52 7.11 -7.69
CA ARG A 520 1.06 7.31 -7.55
C ARG A 520 0.21 6.72 -8.68
N LYS A 521 0.70 6.72 -9.93
CA LYS A 521 0.01 6.11 -11.08
C LYS A 521 -0.29 4.62 -10.87
N LEU A 522 0.58 3.91 -10.13
CA LEU A 522 0.44 2.49 -9.79
C LEU A 522 -0.14 2.29 -8.37
N GLY A 523 0.33 3.05 -7.38
CA GLY A 523 0.00 2.84 -5.97
C GLY A 523 -1.35 3.39 -5.49
N CYS A 524 -2.05 4.21 -6.29
CA CYS A 524 -3.33 4.83 -5.92
C CYS A 524 -4.52 4.25 -6.72
N LYS A 525 -4.80 2.94 -6.59
CA LYS A 525 -5.92 2.26 -7.29
C LYS A 525 -7.18 2.08 -6.44
N CYS A 526 -7.18 2.64 -5.23
CA CYS A 526 -8.24 2.42 -4.25
C CYS A 526 -8.45 0.92 -3.96
N GLN A 527 -7.34 0.16 -3.83
CA GLN A 527 -7.37 -1.28 -3.59
C GLN A 527 -7.96 -1.68 -2.23
N TYR A 528 -8.09 -0.74 -1.28
CA TYR A 528 -8.51 -1.00 0.09
C TYR A 528 -10.03 -0.89 0.34
N LYS A 529 -10.88 -0.70 -0.68
CA LYS A 529 -12.35 -0.51 -0.52
C LYS A 529 -13.06 -1.63 0.27
N ALA A 530 -12.50 -2.84 0.27
CA ALA A 530 -13.04 -3.97 1.03
C ALA A 530 -12.77 -3.84 2.54
N VAL A 531 -11.75 -3.08 2.94
CA VAL A 531 -11.28 -2.93 4.32
C VAL A 531 -11.69 -1.59 4.92
N VAL A 532 -11.82 -0.54 4.09
CA VAL A 532 -12.14 0.81 4.55
C VAL A 532 -13.13 1.49 3.63
N ASP A 533 -14.04 2.29 4.18
CA ASP A 533 -14.96 3.13 3.40
C ASP A 533 -14.29 4.44 2.91
N TRP A 534 -13.10 4.29 2.33
CA TRP A 534 -12.28 5.38 1.79
C TRP A 534 -11.36 4.87 0.67
N CYS A 535 -10.71 5.80 -0.05
CA CYS A 535 -9.68 5.45 -1.03
C CYS A 535 -8.29 5.80 -0.51
N GLY A 536 -7.45 4.76 -0.42
CA GLY A 536 -6.05 4.88 -0.03
C GLY A 536 -5.07 4.77 -1.19
N CYS A 537 -3.83 5.14 -0.91
CA CYS A 537 -2.67 4.82 -1.72
C CYS A 537 -1.68 3.99 -0.89
N SER A 538 -0.77 3.29 -1.55
CA SER A 538 0.40 2.72 -0.87
C SER A 538 1.67 2.81 -1.73
N PRO A 539 2.85 2.89 -1.10
CA PRO A 539 4.11 2.92 -1.83
C PRO A 539 4.34 1.63 -2.62
N ASN A 540 5.11 1.76 -3.70
CA ASN A 540 5.56 0.64 -4.50
C ASN A 540 6.78 -0.03 -3.86
N ASP A 541 7.03 -1.27 -4.23
CA ASP A 541 8.25 -1.95 -3.84
C ASP A 541 9.43 -1.42 -4.66
N PHE A 542 10.59 -1.27 -4.02
CA PHE A 542 11.83 -0.99 -4.74
C PHE A 542 12.23 -2.19 -5.60
N LYS A 543 12.76 -1.89 -6.79
CA LYS A 543 13.32 -2.89 -7.71
C LYS A 543 14.81 -2.64 -7.92
N LEU A 544 15.51 -3.59 -8.56
CA LEU A 544 16.95 -3.42 -8.82
C LEU A 544 17.28 -2.12 -9.59
N GLU A 545 16.41 -1.70 -10.49
CA GLU A 545 16.51 -0.43 -11.24
C GLU A 545 16.50 0.83 -10.35
N ASP A 546 15.93 0.75 -9.15
CA ASP A 546 15.86 1.86 -8.20
C ASP A 546 17.15 2.02 -7.38
N TYR A 547 18.13 1.11 -7.52
CA TYR A 547 19.33 1.07 -6.68
C TYR A 547 20.14 2.38 -6.67
N ASN A 548 20.37 2.98 -7.84
CA ASN A 548 21.09 4.26 -7.93
C ASN A 548 20.37 5.37 -7.15
N ARG A 549 19.04 5.35 -7.14
CA ARG A 549 18.24 6.33 -6.38
C ARG A 549 18.40 6.13 -4.87
N LEU A 550 18.57 4.90 -4.40
CA LEU A 550 18.87 4.59 -3.00
C LEU A 550 20.28 5.05 -2.63
N GLN A 551 21.29 4.73 -3.45
CA GLN A 551 22.67 5.17 -3.21
C GLN A 551 22.81 6.69 -3.15
N ASN A 552 22.07 7.43 -3.98
CA ASN A 552 22.05 8.91 -3.97
C ASN A 552 21.54 9.53 -2.65
N THR A 553 21.08 8.71 -1.68
CA THR A 553 20.70 9.16 -0.34
C THR A 553 21.85 9.11 0.68
N GLU A 554 23.04 8.64 0.31
CA GLU A 554 24.21 8.48 1.19
C GLU A 554 24.53 9.74 2.02
N ASN A 555 24.49 10.91 1.36
CA ASN A 555 24.78 12.21 2.00
C ASN A 555 23.55 12.88 2.64
N ARG A 556 22.38 12.23 2.61
CA ARG A 556 21.14 12.76 3.21
C ARG A 556 20.89 12.12 4.57
N ASN A 557 20.14 12.78 5.44
CA ASN A 557 19.70 12.24 6.73
C ASN A 557 18.52 11.27 6.54
N ILE A 558 18.76 10.20 5.79
CA ILE A 558 17.83 9.11 5.48
C ILE A 558 18.53 7.81 5.86
N PHE A 559 17.89 7.01 6.70
CA PHE A 559 18.47 5.80 7.29
C PHE A 559 17.70 4.53 6.93
N PHE A 560 16.43 4.68 6.53
CA PHE A 560 15.56 3.57 6.15
C PHE A 560 14.87 3.84 4.82
N ALA A 561 14.44 2.77 4.15
CA ALA A 561 13.62 2.86 2.96
C ALA A 561 12.49 1.83 2.96
N ARG A 562 11.42 2.17 2.24
CA ARG A 562 10.28 1.28 2.02
C ARG A 562 9.57 1.52 0.68
N LYS A 563 8.98 0.49 0.07
CA LYS A 563 8.84 -0.89 0.58
C LYS A 563 9.81 -1.88 -0.10
N PHE A 564 10.14 -2.94 0.61
CA PHE A 564 10.89 -4.09 0.10
C PHE A 564 10.07 -5.37 0.35
N GLU A 565 9.80 -6.11 -0.72
CA GLU A 565 9.12 -7.41 -0.64
C GLU A 565 9.96 -8.42 -1.43
N PRO A 566 10.54 -9.46 -0.78
CA PRO A 566 11.40 -10.41 -1.48
C PRO A 566 10.68 -11.22 -2.56
N VAL A 567 9.36 -11.39 -2.45
CA VAL A 567 8.54 -12.04 -3.48
C VAL A 567 8.35 -11.17 -4.74
N ILE A 568 8.72 -9.89 -4.70
CA ILE A 568 8.64 -8.94 -5.82
C ILE A 568 10.03 -8.69 -6.42
N ASP A 569 10.99 -8.27 -5.59
CA ASP A 569 12.40 -8.17 -5.99
C ASP A 569 13.34 -8.36 -4.79
N HIS A 570 13.86 -9.57 -4.57
CA HIS A 570 14.82 -9.80 -3.48
C HIS A 570 16.25 -9.34 -3.83
N ARG A 571 16.56 -9.13 -5.11
CA ARG A 571 17.90 -8.71 -5.57
C ARG A 571 18.25 -7.30 -5.12
N ILE A 572 17.27 -6.41 -5.03
CA ILE A 572 17.52 -5.05 -4.52
C ILE A 572 17.87 -5.08 -3.02
N ILE A 573 17.25 -5.97 -2.24
CA ILE A 573 17.54 -6.15 -0.81
C ILE A 573 18.96 -6.66 -0.65
N ASP A 574 19.32 -7.68 -1.45
CA ASP A 574 20.68 -8.19 -1.56
C ASP A 574 21.68 -7.10 -1.90
N ARG A 575 21.40 -6.29 -2.93
CA ARG A 575 22.32 -5.24 -3.37
C ARG A 575 22.50 -4.12 -2.33
N VAL A 576 21.43 -3.76 -1.60
CA VAL A 576 21.51 -2.79 -0.51
C VAL A 576 22.30 -3.36 0.67
N GLU A 577 22.08 -4.63 1.05
CA GLU A 577 22.86 -5.25 2.12
C GLU A 577 24.35 -5.38 1.75
N GLU A 578 24.65 -5.71 0.49
CA GLU A 578 26.03 -5.77 -0.03
C GLU A 578 26.75 -4.43 0.11
N TRP A 579 26.03 -3.34 -0.16
CA TRP A 579 26.54 -1.98 -0.02
C TRP A 579 26.83 -1.61 1.43
N LEU A 580 25.97 -2.04 2.37
CA LEU A 580 26.11 -1.69 3.79
C LEU A 580 27.08 -2.60 4.55
N TYR A 581 27.17 -3.87 4.18
CA TYR A 581 27.90 -4.91 4.90
C TYR A 581 28.65 -5.84 3.93
N PRO A 582 29.68 -5.33 3.22
CA PRO A 582 30.43 -6.12 2.24
C PRO A 582 31.10 -7.34 2.85
N ASP A 583 31.41 -7.36 4.15
CA ASP A 583 32.04 -8.50 4.82
C ASP A 583 31.05 -9.63 5.18
N ARG A 584 29.75 -9.32 5.29
CA ARG A 584 28.68 -10.35 5.34
C ARG A 584 28.46 -11.00 3.96
N MET A 585 29.04 -10.37 2.95
CA MET A 585 29.38 -10.81 1.59
C MET A 585 30.03 -12.16 1.38
N ASN A 586 29.32 -13.28 1.31
CA ASN A 586 29.91 -14.45 0.67
C ASN A 586 29.00 -15.11 -0.37
N ARG A 587 29.16 -14.67 -1.64
CA ARG A 587 28.44 -15.21 -2.81
C ARG A 587 28.73 -16.70 -3.08
N THR A 588 29.77 -17.27 -2.45
CA THR A 588 30.04 -18.72 -2.54
C THR A 588 29.17 -19.55 -1.61
N VAL A 589 28.46 -18.91 -0.68
CA VAL A 589 27.54 -19.58 0.24
C VAL A 589 26.26 -19.96 -0.50
N ARG A 590 25.87 -21.24 -0.39
CA ARG A 590 24.59 -21.76 -0.84
C ARG A 590 23.42 -20.99 -0.23
N GLY A 591 22.36 -20.77 -1.01
CA GLY A 591 21.14 -20.11 -0.57
C GLY A 591 21.10 -18.59 -0.80
N TYR A 592 22.20 -17.99 -1.27
CA TYR A 592 22.27 -16.54 -1.40
C TYR A 592 21.27 -15.97 -2.44
N ASP A 593 21.09 -16.61 -3.58
CA ASP A 593 20.18 -16.17 -4.66
C ASP A 593 18.72 -16.61 -4.45
N MET A 594 18.39 -17.13 -3.27
CA MET A 594 17.15 -17.84 -3.00
C MET A 594 16.30 -17.16 -1.94
N TYR A 595 14.99 -17.39 -2.00
CA TYR A 595 14.04 -16.95 -0.99
C TYR A 595 12.89 -17.93 -0.84
N TRP A 596 12.42 -18.08 0.41
CA TRP A 596 11.34 -18.99 0.77
C TRP A 596 10.28 -18.26 1.58
N GLN A 597 9.01 -18.52 1.29
CA GLN A 597 7.89 -17.95 2.02
C GLN A 597 6.74 -18.93 2.17
N SER A 598 6.36 -19.21 3.43
CA SER A 598 5.23 -20.08 3.75
C SER A 598 3.91 -19.51 3.23
N LEU A 599 3.20 -20.30 2.42
CA LEU A 599 1.85 -20.01 1.91
C LEU A 599 0.77 -20.62 2.80
N TYR A 600 1.07 -21.74 3.45
CA TYR A 600 0.16 -22.45 4.37
C TYR A 600 0.97 -23.22 5.39
N HIS A 601 0.51 -23.23 6.64
CA HIS A 601 1.05 -24.10 7.69
C HIS A 601 -0.11 -24.72 8.48
N HIS A 602 -0.02 -26.03 8.77
CA HIS A 602 -1.11 -26.80 9.39
C HIS A 602 -1.52 -26.34 10.81
N ALA A 603 -0.64 -25.60 11.50
CA ALA A 603 -0.90 -25.04 12.83
C ALA A 603 -1.55 -23.64 12.79
N ASP A 604 -1.86 -23.11 11.61
CA ASP A 604 -2.56 -21.83 11.47
C ASP A 604 -4.03 -21.96 11.86
N LEU A 605 -4.52 -21.06 12.72
CA LEU A 605 -5.94 -20.97 13.11
C LEU A 605 -6.62 -19.79 12.40
N SER A 606 -5.84 -18.74 12.12
CA SER A 606 -6.22 -17.54 11.39
C SER A 606 -5.07 -17.04 10.49
N PRO A 607 -5.38 -16.45 9.31
CA PRO A 607 -6.69 -16.52 8.65
C PRO A 607 -6.97 -17.96 8.21
N LEU A 608 -8.24 -18.27 7.92
CA LEU A 608 -8.57 -19.56 7.31
C LEU A 608 -7.85 -19.68 5.95
N PRO A 609 -7.27 -20.84 5.63
CA PRO A 609 -6.62 -21.05 4.34
C PRO A 609 -7.63 -20.98 3.19
N ASP A 610 -7.15 -20.57 2.02
CA ASP A 610 -7.92 -20.69 0.79
C ASP A 610 -8.18 -22.17 0.47
N ASP A 611 -9.44 -22.51 0.21
CA ASP A 611 -9.86 -23.90 0.02
C ASP A 611 -9.29 -24.53 -1.26
N ALA A 612 -9.05 -23.72 -2.31
CA ALA A 612 -8.43 -24.19 -3.55
C ALA A 612 -6.93 -24.45 -3.35
N LEU A 613 -6.22 -23.55 -2.66
CA LEU A 613 -4.83 -23.74 -2.24
C LEU A 613 -4.68 -25.00 -1.37
N LEU A 614 -5.56 -25.18 -0.39
CA LEU A 614 -5.52 -26.32 0.53
C LEU A 614 -5.76 -27.63 -0.22
N THR A 615 -6.80 -27.68 -1.07
CA THR A 615 -7.13 -28.85 -1.89
C THR A 615 -5.95 -29.23 -2.80
N LEU A 616 -5.37 -28.25 -3.48
CA LEU A 616 -4.23 -28.45 -4.36
C LEU A 616 -2.99 -28.94 -3.60
N SER A 617 -2.69 -28.35 -2.45
CA SER A 617 -1.53 -28.72 -1.62
C SER A 617 -1.64 -30.17 -1.10
N TYR A 618 -2.83 -30.60 -0.67
CA TYR A 618 -3.08 -31.99 -0.29
C TYR A 618 -2.96 -32.96 -1.46
N SER A 619 -3.46 -32.58 -2.64
CA SER A 619 -3.32 -33.39 -3.86
C SER A 619 -1.85 -33.61 -4.23
N LEU A 620 -1.05 -32.54 -4.19
CA LEU A 620 0.39 -32.62 -4.43
C LEU A 620 1.12 -33.47 -3.39
N ALA A 621 0.73 -33.37 -2.11
CA ALA A 621 1.28 -34.25 -1.09
C ALA A 621 1.00 -35.73 -1.39
N ARG A 622 -0.24 -36.08 -1.79
CA ARG A 622 -0.59 -37.46 -2.19
C ARG A 622 0.18 -37.92 -3.43
N LEU A 623 0.31 -37.08 -4.44
CA LEU A 623 1.07 -37.38 -5.66
C LEU A 623 2.57 -37.60 -5.37
N THR A 624 3.14 -36.87 -4.40
CA THR A 624 4.51 -37.08 -3.93
C THR A 624 4.69 -38.48 -3.33
N TYR A 625 3.81 -38.90 -2.42
CA TYR A 625 3.87 -40.25 -1.85
C TYR A 625 3.57 -41.35 -2.88
N LEU A 626 2.68 -41.08 -3.85
CA LEU A 626 2.45 -41.97 -4.98
C LEU A 626 3.72 -42.18 -5.82
N LYS A 627 4.49 -41.11 -6.08
CA LYS A 627 5.79 -41.19 -6.78
C LYS A 627 6.81 -42.02 -6.00
N LEU A 628 6.71 -42.04 -4.68
CA LEU A 628 7.52 -42.89 -3.78
C LEU A 628 6.96 -44.32 -3.62
N LYS A 629 5.91 -44.70 -4.37
CA LYS A 629 5.23 -46.00 -4.28
C LYS A 629 4.67 -46.31 -2.89
N MET A 630 4.23 -45.28 -2.17
CA MET A 630 3.59 -45.40 -0.87
C MET A 630 2.08 -45.18 -0.97
N ASP A 631 1.32 -45.62 0.05
CA ASP A 631 -0.12 -45.38 0.12
C ASP A 631 -0.42 -43.87 0.26
N ARG A 632 -1.53 -43.43 -0.35
CA ARG A 632 -2.01 -42.06 -0.40
C ARG A 632 -3.01 -41.74 0.72
N LYS A 633 -3.57 -42.75 1.40
CA LYS A 633 -4.65 -42.58 2.38
C LYS A 633 -4.22 -41.85 3.65
N ASN A 634 -3.00 -42.11 4.13
CA ASN A 634 -2.50 -41.63 5.42
C ASN A 634 -1.52 -40.44 5.32
N VAL A 635 -1.65 -39.63 4.26
CA VAL A 635 -0.82 -38.45 4.03
C VAL A 635 -1.39 -37.23 4.74
N ARG A 636 -0.56 -36.56 5.55
CA ARG A 636 -0.87 -35.29 6.21
C ARG A 636 0.04 -34.19 5.72
N LEU A 637 -0.58 -33.12 5.20
CA LEU A 637 0.12 -31.89 4.80
C LEU A 637 0.57 -31.11 6.04
N LEU A 638 1.85 -30.72 6.09
CA LEU A 638 2.40 -29.91 7.18
C LEU A 638 2.57 -28.45 6.76
N GLU A 639 3.14 -28.22 5.59
CA GLU A 639 3.46 -26.88 5.09
C GLU A 639 3.53 -26.83 3.56
N ASN A 640 3.17 -25.67 3.01
CA ASN A 640 3.40 -25.29 1.61
C ASN A 640 4.20 -23.99 1.58
N THR A 641 5.37 -24.01 0.95
CA THR A 641 6.30 -22.87 0.89
C THR A 641 6.59 -22.48 -0.54
N ALA A 642 6.40 -21.20 -0.90
CA ALA A 642 6.84 -20.66 -2.17
C ALA A 642 8.37 -20.58 -2.21
N TYR A 643 8.97 -21.03 -3.32
CA TYR A 643 10.40 -21.01 -3.55
C TYR A 643 10.77 -20.11 -4.73
N PHE A 644 11.68 -19.18 -4.48
CA PHE A 644 12.21 -18.25 -5.45
C PHE A 644 13.71 -18.46 -5.61
N ARG A 645 14.18 -18.36 -6.86
CA ARG A 645 15.60 -18.38 -7.21
C ARG A 645 15.86 -17.33 -8.28
N GLU A 646 16.91 -16.53 -8.11
CA GLU A 646 17.27 -15.45 -9.05
C GLU A 646 16.10 -14.49 -9.38
N ASN A 647 15.21 -14.26 -8.40
CA ASN A 647 14.04 -13.39 -8.45
C ASN A 647 12.93 -13.90 -9.36
N ARG A 648 12.95 -15.21 -9.63
CA ARG A 648 11.92 -15.92 -10.36
C ARG A 648 11.24 -16.90 -9.41
N PHE A 649 9.93 -16.95 -9.50
CA PHE A 649 9.16 -17.99 -8.84
C PHE A 649 9.47 -19.33 -9.51
N THR A 650 10.14 -20.23 -8.78
CA THR A 650 10.56 -21.54 -9.30
C THR A 650 9.46 -22.58 -9.10
N GLY A 651 8.75 -22.50 -7.98
CA GLY A 651 7.72 -23.46 -7.63
C GLY A 651 7.35 -23.39 -6.15
N VAL A 652 6.70 -24.44 -5.67
CA VAL A 652 6.37 -24.62 -4.26
C VAL A 652 7.05 -25.85 -3.68
N LEU A 653 7.23 -25.83 -2.37
CA LEU A 653 7.76 -26.92 -1.57
C LEU A 653 6.63 -27.46 -0.71
N ILE A 654 6.30 -28.74 -0.89
CA ILE A 654 5.24 -29.40 -0.11
C ILE A 654 5.90 -30.31 0.91
N LEU A 655 5.84 -29.92 2.18
CA LEU A 655 6.27 -30.71 3.32
C LEU A 655 5.08 -31.52 3.85
N ALA A 656 5.20 -32.85 3.87
CA ALA A 656 4.14 -33.74 4.30
C ALA A 656 4.67 -34.96 5.06
N GLU A 657 3.85 -35.47 5.99
CA GLU A 657 4.14 -36.67 6.77
C GLU A 657 3.20 -37.82 6.40
N TYR A 658 3.74 -39.03 6.35
CA TYR A 658 2.96 -40.27 6.24
C TYR A 658 2.89 -40.96 7.60
N LYS A 659 1.66 -41.28 8.05
CA LYS A 659 1.42 -42.03 9.28
C LYS A 659 1.22 -43.51 8.94
N ASP A 660 2.02 -44.37 9.55
CA ASP A 660 1.90 -45.81 9.38
C ASP A 660 0.86 -46.37 10.36
N GLU A 661 -0.19 -47.01 9.85
CA GLU A 661 -1.24 -47.64 10.68
C GLU A 661 -0.76 -48.96 11.32
N SER A 662 0.41 -49.49 10.94
CA SER A 662 0.93 -50.78 11.42
C SER A 662 1.71 -50.74 12.74
N SER A 663 1.78 -49.59 13.43
CA SER A 663 2.49 -49.48 14.72
C SER A 663 1.54 -49.67 15.91
N ASP A 664 1.37 -50.93 16.28
CA ASP A 664 0.78 -51.35 17.54
C ASP A 664 1.56 -50.73 18.73
N VAL A 665 0.84 -50.37 19.78
CA VAL A 665 1.19 -49.36 20.81
C VAL A 665 2.30 -49.79 21.78
N SER A 666 3.12 -50.79 21.49
CA SER A 666 4.00 -51.36 22.54
C SER A 666 5.33 -51.98 22.09
N ALA A 667 6.13 -51.31 21.25
CA ALA A 667 7.58 -51.53 21.22
C ALA A 667 8.36 -50.37 20.53
N ILE A 668 9.23 -49.71 21.29
CA ILE A 668 10.30 -48.76 20.89
C ILE A 668 9.88 -47.27 20.72
N PRO A 669 10.54 -46.29 21.39
CA PRO A 669 10.14 -44.87 21.39
C PRO A 669 10.47 -44.06 20.12
N ASN A 670 10.89 -44.68 19.02
CA ASN A 670 11.25 -43.98 17.79
C ASN A 670 10.13 -44.09 16.75
N ASN A 671 9.06 -43.35 17.03
CA ASN A 671 7.89 -43.16 16.19
C ASN A 671 8.29 -42.43 14.88
N ARG A 672 8.80 -43.15 13.87
CA ARG A 672 9.32 -42.60 12.61
C ARG A 672 8.19 -42.31 11.62
N ALA A 673 7.40 -41.27 11.87
CA ALA A 673 6.58 -40.67 10.80
C ALA A 673 7.52 -40.27 9.65
N ARG A 674 7.33 -40.85 8.47
CA ARG A 674 8.18 -40.56 7.30
C ARG A 674 7.80 -39.17 6.81
N ARG A 675 8.73 -38.21 6.91
CA ARG A 675 8.54 -36.83 6.44
C ARG A 675 9.36 -36.58 5.20
N VAL A 676 8.71 -36.07 4.17
CA VAL A 676 9.37 -35.68 2.92
C VAL A 676 8.96 -34.28 2.53
N GLU A 677 9.86 -33.58 1.86
CA GLU A 677 9.56 -32.34 1.17
C GLU A 677 9.77 -32.56 -0.33
N ALA A 678 8.87 -32.03 -1.15
CA ALA A 678 8.95 -32.13 -2.60
C ALA A 678 8.93 -30.75 -3.25
N LEU A 679 9.85 -30.53 -4.20
CA LEU A 679 9.85 -29.37 -5.09
C LEU A 679 8.88 -29.63 -6.25
N ILE A 680 7.93 -28.72 -6.42
CA ILE A 680 6.87 -28.81 -7.42
C ILE A 680 6.82 -27.53 -8.24
N SER A 681 6.87 -27.66 -9.57
CA SER A 681 6.69 -26.57 -10.52
C SER A 681 5.36 -26.69 -11.27
N MET A 682 4.86 -25.55 -11.77
CA MET A 682 3.73 -25.51 -12.70
C MET A 682 4.21 -25.89 -14.11
N ARG A 683 3.44 -26.72 -14.81
CA ARG A 683 3.67 -27.00 -16.23
C ARG A 683 3.22 -25.79 -17.05
N TYR A 684 4.15 -25.18 -17.78
CA TYR A 684 3.84 -24.12 -18.73
C TYR A 684 3.14 -24.71 -19.98
N ASN A 685 1.82 -24.87 -19.90
CA ASN A 685 0.98 -25.39 -20.97
C ASN A 685 0.58 -24.26 -21.97
N PHE A 686 1.60 -23.64 -22.57
CA PHE A 686 1.48 -22.58 -23.57
C PHE A 686 2.02 -23.06 -24.93
N SER A 687 1.27 -22.83 -26.00
CA SER A 687 1.72 -23.05 -27.38
C SER A 687 1.47 -21.82 -28.24
N ALA A 688 2.49 -21.31 -28.92
CA ALA A 688 2.39 -20.19 -29.84
C ALA A 688 2.46 -20.62 -31.31
N GLY A 689 1.63 -20.01 -32.15
CA GLY A 689 1.66 -20.13 -33.60
C GLY A 689 2.59 -19.12 -34.27
N ARG A 690 2.76 -19.26 -35.59
CA ARG A 690 3.47 -18.30 -36.46
C ARG A 690 2.45 -17.40 -37.17
N LEU A 691 2.76 -16.12 -37.30
CA LEU A 691 2.02 -15.18 -38.14
C LEU A 691 3.03 -14.25 -38.83
N GLY A 692 3.03 -14.21 -40.17
CA GLY A 692 4.05 -13.47 -40.95
C GLY A 692 5.45 -14.07 -40.80
N SER A 693 6.47 -13.21 -40.64
CA SER A 693 7.90 -13.60 -40.57
C SER A 693 8.42 -13.96 -39.17
N GLY A 694 7.57 -13.99 -38.12
CA GLY A 694 8.02 -14.18 -36.73
C GLY A 694 7.16 -15.12 -35.88
N LEU A 695 7.76 -15.71 -34.86
CA LEU A 695 7.11 -16.59 -33.88
C LEU A 695 6.55 -15.75 -32.72
N TRP A 696 5.24 -15.86 -32.42
CA TRP A 696 4.63 -15.05 -31.35
C TRP A 696 5.19 -15.33 -29.95
N SER A 697 5.80 -16.51 -29.73
CA SER A 697 6.49 -16.80 -28.47
C SER A 697 7.69 -15.88 -28.21
N GLU A 698 8.33 -15.34 -29.24
CA GLU A 698 9.47 -14.41 -29.09
C GLU A 698 8.99 -12.98 -28.76
N LYS A 699 7.71 -12.70 -29.04
CA LYS A 699 7.06 -11.41 -28.82
C LYS A 699 6.37 -11.30 -27.46
N ILE A 700 6.25 -12.39 -26.72
CA ILE A 700 5.56 -12.47 -25.43
C ILE A 700 6.60 -12.71 -24.33
N ARG A 701 6.74 -11.75 -23.42
CA ARG A 701 7.61 -11.90 -22.24
C ARG A 701 6.92 -12.69 -21.15
N SER A 702 5.65 -12.40 -20.89
CA SER A 702 4.83 -13.17 -19.96
C SER A 702 3.37 -13.20 -20.37
N LEU A 703 2.73 -14.35 -20.18
CA LEU A 703 1.29 -14.53 -20.38
C LEU A 703 0.81 -15.59 -19.40
N SER A 704 -0.08 -15.22 -18.49
CA SER A 704 -0.53 -16.11 -17.43
C SER A 704 -1.94 -15.77 -16.95
N VAL A 705 -2.65 -16.81 -16.51
CA VAL A 705 -3.97 -16.67 -15.87
C VAL A 705 -3.82 -17.02 -14.40
N GLY A 706 -4.38 -16.19 -13.52
CA GLY A 706 -4.31 -16.36 -12.08
C GLY A 706 -5.40 -15.57 -11.36
N THR A 707 -5.32 -15.52 -10.04
CA THR A 707 -6.19 -14.68 -9.19
C THR A 707 -5.35 -13.69 -8.40
N ASP A 708 -6.01 -12.70 -7.80
CA ASP A 708 -5.36 -11.72 -6.91
C ASP A 708 -4.24 -10.94 -7.62
N TYR A 709 -4.55 -10.46 -8.82
CA TYR A 709 -3.66 -9.61 -9.58
C TYR A 709 -3.46 -8.27 -8.87
N ASP A 710 -2.24 -8.05 -8.40
CA ASP A 710 -1.83 -6.79 -7.79
C ASP A 710 -1.48 -5.79 -8.88
N GLN A 711 -2.34 -4.80 -9.09
CA GLN A 711 -2.10 -3.73 -10.07
C GLN A 711 -0.94 -2.81 -9.70
N LYS A 712 -0.60 -2.69 -8.41
CA LYS A 712 0.51 -1.84 -7.93
C LYS A 712 1.84 -2.43 -8.38
N GLU A 713 2.01 -3.73 -8.19
CA GLU A 713 3.26 -4.45 -8.53
C GLU A 713 3.20 -5.20 -9.87
N GLN A 714 2.03 -5.22 -10.51
CA GLN A 714 1.77 -5.90 -11.79
C GLN A 714 2.09 -7.40 -11.76
N LYS A 715 1.79 -8.06 -10.64
CA LYS A 715 2.05 -9.49 -10.37
C LYS A 715 0.85 -10.17 -9.72
N PHE A 716 0.71 -11.47 -9.91
CA PHE A 716 -0.27 -12.26 -9.16
C PHE A 716 0.23 -12.55 -7.75
N ARG A 717 -0.62 -12.32 -6.74
CA ARG A 717 -0.33 -12.69 -5.35
C ARG A 717 -0.62 -14.17 -5.06
N ASN A 718 -1.52 -14.79 -5.84
CA ASN A 718 -1.69 -16.24 -5.87
C ASN A 718 -0.57 -16.89 -6.69
N LEU A 719 0.59 -17.08 -6.06
CA LEU A 719 1.82 -17.57 -6.71
C LEU A 719 1.66 -18.97 -7.32
N MET A 720 0.86 -19.84 -6.68
CA MET A 720 0.66 -21.23 -7.09
C MET A 720 -0.37 -21.38 -8.22
N GLY A 721 -1.06 -20.29 -8.59
CA GLY A 721 -2.11 -20.31 -9.61
C GLY A 721 -3.31 -21.17 -9.23
N SER A 722 -3.60 -21.31 -7.92
CA SER A 722 -4.72 -22.12 -7.44
C SER A 722 -6.06 -21.44 -7.76
N ILE A 723 -6.88 -22.03 -8.62
CA ILE A 723 -8.17 -21.45 -9.02
C ILE A 723 -9.28 -22.43 -8.64
N GLY A 724 -10.17 -22.01 -7.76
CA GLY A 724 -11.35 -22.77 -7.37
C GLY A 724 -12.61 -22.35 -8.16
N PRO A 725 -13.74 -23.03 -7.95
CA PRO A 725 -15.00 -22.73 -8.64
C PRO A 725 -15.51 -21.32 -8.39
N TYR A 726 -15.24 -20.73 -7.23
CA TYR A 726 -15.69 -19.38 -6.87
C TYR A 726 -14.63 -18.29 -7.08
N SER A 727 -13.50 -18.65 -7.69
CA SER A 727 -12.42 -17.70 -7.96
C SER A 727 -12.78 -16.75 -9.12
N SER A 728 -12.15 -15.58 -9.13
CA SER A 728 -12.25 -14.61 -10.23
C SER A 728 -10.93 -14.56 -11.02
N PRO A 729 -10.77 -15.35 -12.09
CA PRO A 729 -9.53 -15.40 -12.85
C PRO A 729 -9.31 -14.09 -13.59
N VAL A 730 -8.04 -13.77 -13.82
CA VAL A 730 -7.56 -12.60 -14.55
C VAL A 730 -6.46 -13.08 -15.47
N LEU A 731 -6.44 -12.58 -16.71
CA LEU A 731 -5.31 -12.74 -17.61
C LEU A 731 -4.35 -11.57 -17.38
N ALA A 732 -3.06 -11.86 -17.17
CA ALA A 732 -2.00 -10.85 -17.20
C ALA A 732 -1.07 -11.12 -18.39
N TYR A 733 -0.62 -10.04 -19.03
CA TYR A 733 0.25 -10.09 -20.21
C TYR A 733 1.36 -9.04 -20.14
N GLU A 734 2.49 -9.41 -20.72
CA GLU A 734 3.65 -8.56 -20.97
C GLU A 734 4.20 -8.92 -22.35
N PHE A 735 4.14 -7.99 -23.28
CA PHE A 735 4.68 -8.12 -24.63
C PHE A 735 6.04 -7.45 -24.74
N ASP A 736 6.86 -7.89 -25.70
CA ASP A 736 8.14 -7.26 -26.02
C ASP A 736 7.92 -5.94 -26.80
N ALA A 737 8.90 -5.03 -26.76
CA ALA A 737 8.89 -3.81 -27.55
C ALA A 737 8.97 -4.07 -29.06
N GLY A 738 9.41 -5.26 -29.48
CA GLY A 738 9.44 -5.69 -30.89
C GLY A 738 8.07 -6.08 -31.49
N VAL A 739 6.96 -5.94 -30.76
CA VAL A 739 5.62 -6.19 -31.30
C VAL A 739 5.20 -5.04 -32.23
N THR A 740 4.68 -5.39 -33.41
CA THR A 740 4.11 -4.42 -34.34
C THR A 740 2.85 -3.81 -33.72
N VAL A 741 2.87 -2.50 -33.48
CA VAL A 741 1.75 -1.74 -32.91
C VAL A 741 1.31 -0.63 -33.89
N PRO A 742 0.02 -0.26 -33.91
CA PRO A 742 -1.07 -0.78 -33.08
C PRO A 742 -1.56 -2.17 -33.53
N GLN A 743 -1.88 -3.03 -32.58
CA GLN A 743 -2.44 -4.36 -32.86
C GLN A 743 -3.67 -4.60 -32.00
N ASN A 744 -4.73 -5.15 -32.60
CA ASN A 744 -5.90 -5.62 -31.88
C ASN A 744 -5.82 -7.14 -31.68
N ILE A 745 -5.78 -7.58 -30.42
CA ILE A 745 -5.75 -9.00 -30.05
C ILE A 745 -7.09 -9.36 -29.40
N SER A 746 -7.78 -10.35 -29.95
CA SER A 746 -8.98 -10.92 -29.33
C SER A 746 -8.60 -12.07 -28.40
N VAL A 747 -9.14 -12.08 -27.19
CA VAL A 747 -8.89 -13.07 -26.14
C VAL A 747 -10.17 -13.86 -25.94
N PHE A 748 -10.14 -15.17 -26.24
CA PHE A 748 -11.27 -16.07 -26.04
C PHE A 748 -11.07 -16.93 -24.81
N TRP A 749 -12.05 -16.91 -23.92
CA TRP A 749 -12.11 -17.76 -22.73
C TRP A 749 -13.01 -18.96 -23.04
N ILE A 750 -12.48 -20.17 -22.97
CA ILE A 750 -13.20 -21.39 -23.33
C ILE A 750 -13.21 -22.32 -22.12
N ASP A 751 -14.40 -22.79 -21.78
CA ASP A 751 -14.59 -23.66 -20.62
C ASP A 751 -14.14 -25.11 -20.89
N PRO A 752 -14.09 -25.97 -19.86
CA PRO A 752 -13.66 -27.36 -20.01
C PRO A 752 -14.53 -28.19 -20.97
N TYR A 753 -15.77 -27.76 -21.23
CA TYR A 753 -16.72 -28.41 -22.12
C TYR A 753 -16.67 -27.88 -23.56
N GLY A 754 -15.73 -26.96 -23.87
CA GLY A 754 -15.56 -26.38 -25.19
C GLY A 754 -16.52 -25.22 -25.51
N ARG A 755 -17.21 -24.67 -24.50
CA ARG A 755 -18.11 -23.52 -24.69
C ARG A 755 -17.32 -22.21 -24.57
N LEU A 756 -17.59 -21.28 -25.47
CA LEU A 756 -17.07 -19.91 -25.39
C LEU A 756 -17.74 -19.19 -24.21
N ALA A 757 -16.93 -18.72 -23.26
CA ALA A 757 -17.38 -18.13 -22.01
C ALA A 757 -17.33 -16.59 -22.00
N ASP A 758 -16.27 -16.00 -22.56
CA ASP A 758 -16.13 -14.56 -22.73
C ASP A 758 -15.18 -14.24 -23.90
N VAL A 759 -15.32 -13.04 -24.47
CA VAL A 759 -14.41 -12.47 -25.47
C VAL A 759 -13.99 -11.08 -25.02
N ASN A 760 -12.69 -10.87 -24.88
CA ASN A 760 -12.13 -9.55 -24.57
C ASN A 760 -11.19 -9.10 -25.70
N HIS A 761 -10.94 -7.80 -25.80
CA HIS A 761 -10.05 -7.23 -26.79
C HIS A 761 -8.91 -6.46 -26.11
N ILE A 762 -7.69 -6.67 -26.58
CA ILE A 762 -6.51 -5.91 -26.19
C ILE A 762 -6.14 -5.01 -27.36
N LEU A 763 -6.13 -3.70 -27.12
CA LEU A 763 -5.51 -2.74 -28.01
C LEU A 763 -4.07 -2.50 -27.54
N LEU A 764 -3.10 -3.01 -28.29
CA LEU A 764 -1.69 -2.78 -28.00
C LEU A 764 -1.23 -1.49 -28.66
N GLU A 765 -0.66 -0.61 -27.84
CA GLU A 765 -0.02 0.65 -28.23
C GLU A 765 1.43 0.66 -27.69
N GLU A 766 2.30 1.52 -28.20
CA GLU A 766 3.73 1.56 -27.82
C GLU A 766 3.97 1.70 -26.30
N MET A 767 3.05 2.38 -25.59
CA MET A 767 3.15 2.60 -24.13
C MET A 767 2.37 1.59 -23.29
N THR A 768 1.66 0.62 -23.88
CA THR A 768 0.72 -0.29 -23.18
C THR A 768 1.04 -1.78 -23.38
N LEU A 769 2.33 -2.12 -23.41
CA LEU A 769 2.81 -3.49 -23.57
C LEU A 769 2.56 -4.40 -22.36
N ILE A 770 2.21 -3.83 -21.20
CA ILE A 770 1.91 -4.54 -19.96
C ILE A 770 0.48 -4.26 -19.53
N GLY A 771 -0.28 -5.31 -19.23
CA GLY A 771 -1.66 -5.12 -18.79
C GLY A 771 -2.31 -6.38 -18.24
N HIS A 772 -3.60 -6.25 -17.96
CA HIS A 772 -4.42 -7.34 -17.45
C HIS A 772 -5.86 -7.22 -17.96
N ILE A 773 -6.55 -8.36 -18.02
CA ILE A 773 -7.96 -8.46 -18.41
C ILE A 773 -8.69 -9.29 -17.37
N LYS A 774 -9.80 -8.73 -16.88
CA LYS A 774 -10.75 -9.46 -16.05
C LYS A 774 -11.99 -9.79 -16.89
N PRO A 775 -12.25 -11.08 -17.20
CA PRO A 775 -13.41 -11.48 -17.97
C PRO A 775 -14.70 -11.34 -17.15
N GLN A 776 -15.84 -11.25 -17.84
CA GLN A 776 -17.18 -11.21 -17.25
C GLN A 776 -17.74 -12.62 -17.10
N LEU A 777 -17.17 -13.38 -16.16
CA LEU A 777 -17.60 -14.74 -15.85
C LEU A 777 -18.62 -14.75 -14.69
N ASN A 778 -19.47 -15.77 -14.64
CA ASN A 778 -20.42 -15.98 -13.55
C ASN A 778 -19.71 -16.27 -12.22
N GLU A 779 -20.47 -16.21 -11.12
CA GLU A 779 -19.96 -16.43 -9.77
C GLU A 779 -19.40 -17.85 -9.53
N GLN A 780 -19.78 -18.82 -10.36
CA GLN A 780 -19.31 -20.20 -10.29
C GLN A 780 -18.76 -20.68 -11.64
N LEU A 781 -17.46 -20.97 -11.67
CA LEU A 781 -16.73 -21.49 -12.82
C LEU A 781 -16.96 -23.00 -12.98
N ALA A 782 -17.02 -23.45 -14.23
CA ALA A 782 -16.98 -24.87 -14.57
C ALA A 782 -15.64 -25.50 -14.12
N ILE A 783 -15.72 -26.69 -13.51
CA ILE A 783 -14.54 -27.41 -13.01
C ILE A 783 -13.82 -28.13 -14.15
N GLY A 784 -12.49 -28.07 -14.16
CA GLY A 784 -11.62 -28.74 -15.12
C GLY A 784 -10.69 -27.78 -15.85
N THR A 785 -10.15 -28.25 -16.97
CA THR A 785 -9.13 -27.53 -17.75
C THR A 785 -9.75 -26.51 -18.68
N TRP A 786 -9.61 -25.24 -18.35
CA TRP A 786 -9.98 -24.12 -19.19
C TRP A 786 -8.91 -23.84 -20.25
N ARG A 787 -9.33 -23.20 -21.34
CA ARG A 787 -8.46 -22.84 -22.47
C ARG A 787 -8.64 -21.36 -22.76
N LEU A 788 -7.52 -20.68 -23.00
CA LEU A 788 -7.47 -19.27 -23.36
C LEU A 788 -6.74 -19.12 -24.69
N TYR A 789 -7.42 -18.50 -25.67
CA TYR A 789 -6.91 -18.33 -27.03
C TYR A 789 -6.69 -16.85 -27.34
N LEU A 790 -5.52 -16.50 -27.86
CA LEU A 790 -5.27 -15.17 -28.42
C LEU A 790 -5.39 -15.28 -29.94
N VAL A 791 -6.18 -14.40 -30.54
CA VAL A 791 -6.47 -14.37 -31.97
C VAL A 791 -6.15 -12.99 -32.52
N VAL A 792 -5.37 -12.97 -33.59
CA VAL A 792 -4.96 -11.76 -34.32
C VAL A 792 -5.28 -11.98 -35.80
N ASP A 793 -5.97 -11.02 -36.42
CA ASP A 793 -6.35 -11.07 -37.84
C ASP A 793 -6.99 -12.41 -38.24
N THR A 794 -7.90 -12.91 -37.40
CA THR A 794 -8.60 -14.21 -37.52
C THR A 794 -7.72 -15.47 -37.43
N GLN A 795 -6.44 -15.33 -37.09
CA GLN A 795 -5.51 -16.44 -36.85
C GLN A 795 -5.26 -16.67 -35.37
N LEU A 796 -5.27 -17.93 -34.95
CA LEU A 796 -4.95 -18.34 -33.59
C LEU A 796 -3.45 -18.32 -33.37
N ILE A 797 -2.99 -17.39 -32.53
CA ILE A 797 -1.56 -17.17 -32.27
C ILE A 797 -1.09 -17.80 -30.97
N VAL A 798 -1.97 -18.01 -29.98
CA VAL A 798 -1.61 -18.61 -28.70
C VAL A 798 -2.74 -19.51 -28.20
N LYS A 799 -2.37 -20.66 -27.66
CA LYS A 799 -3.23 -21.47 -26.78
C LYS A 799 -2.57 -21.58 -25.40
N LEU A 800 -3.33 -21.26 -24.36
CA LEU A 800 -2.93 -21.40 -22.96
C LEU A 800 -3.98 -22.24 -22.21
N LYS A 801 -3.54 -23.12 -21.31
CA LYS A 801 -4.42 -23.92 -20.45
C LYS A 801 -4.27 -23.50 -18.99
N PHE A 802 -5.38 -23.46 -18.25
CA PHE A 802 -5.36 -23.29 -16.79
C PHE A 802 -6.42 -24.18 -16.13
N LEU A 803 -6.20 -24.56 -14.88
CA LEU A 803 -7.05 -25.50 -14.17
C LEU A 803 -7.96 -24.80 -13.17
N VAL A 804 -9.27 -25.07 -13.25
CA VAL A 804 -10.21 -24.82 -12.15
C VAL A 804 -10.38 -26.12 -11.38
N ILE A 805 -9.89 -26.14 -10.14
CA ILE A 805 -9.71 -27.34 -9.33
C ILE A 805 -11.03 -27.68 -8.61
N PRO A 806 -11.48 -28.96 -8.58
CA PRO A 806 -12.57 -29.37 -7.70
C PRO A 806 -12.16 -29.20 -6.23
N LEU A 807 -13.08 -28.85 -5.35
CA LEU A 807 -12.76 -28.66 -3.92
C LEU A 807 -12.95 -29.96 -3.13
N SER A 808 -11.92 -30.37 -2.38
CA SER A 808 -12.04 -31.41 -1.33
C SER A 808 -12.16 -30.81 0.08
N TYR A 809 -11.96 -29.50 0.19
CA TYR A 809 -12.13 -28.72 1.41
C TYR A 809 -13.09 -27.55 1.18
N TRP A 810 -13.84 -27.20 2.22
CA TRP A 810 -14.70 -26.03 2.29
C TRP A 810 -14.63 -25.41 3.67
N ARG A 811 -14.30 -24.12 3.75
CA ARG A 811 -14.02 -23.40 5.01
C ARG A 811 -12.99 -24.15 5.87
N ALA A 812 -11.92 -24.62 5.23
CA ALA A 812 -10.82 -25.38 5.84
C ALA A 812 -11.22 -26.73 6.48
N LYS A 813 -12.41 -27.27 6.17
CA LYS A 813 -12.85 -28.61 6.61
C LYS A 813 -13.08 -29.51 5.39
N LYS A 814 -12.98 -30.83 5.55
CA LYS A 814 -13.33 -31.77 4.47
C LYS A 814 -14.75 -31.47 4.00
N ILE A 815 -14.92 -31.38 2.68
CA ILE A 815 -16.20 -31.03 2.07
C ILE A 815 -17.23 -32.13 2.34
N ASP A 816 -18.46 -31.73 2.66
CA ASP A 816 -19.58 -32.65 2.81
C ASP A 816 -20.23 -32.98 1.44
N SER A 817 -21.02 -34.05 1.41
CA SER A 817 -21.64 -34.52 0.16
C SER A 817 -22.69 -33.57 -0.41
N GLU A 818 -23.34 -32.76 0.42
CA GLU A 818 -24.39 -31.84 0.00
C GLU A 818 -23.79 -30.62 -0.68
N LYS A 819 -22.79 -30.01 -0.05
CA LYS A 819 -22.01 -28.90 -0.60
C LYS A 819 -21.24 -29.32 -1.84
N LEU A 820 -20.70 -30.53 -1.88
CA LEU A 820 -20.05 -31.04 -3.09
C LEU A 820 -21.04 -31.17 -4.24
N LYS A 821 -22.26 -31.67 -3.99
CA LYS A 821 -23.34 -31.67 -4.99
C LYS A 821 -23.68 -30.25 -5.41
N GLU A 822 -23.83 -29.28 -4.52
CA GLU A 822 -24.06 -27.87 -4.91
C GLU A 822 -22.95 -27.32 -5.84
N ILE A 823 -21.69 -27.65 -5.56
CA ILE A 823 -20.54 -27.18 -6.34
C ILE A 823 -20.47 -27.88 -7.72
N ILE A 824 -20.81 -29.16 -7.81
CA ILE A 824 -20.78 -29.94 -9.06
C ILE A 824 -22.06 -29.73 -9.88
N ASP A 825 -23.22 -29.72 -9.22
CA ASP A 825 -24.58 -29.54 -9.76
C ASP A 825 -25.02 -28.07 -9.83
N GLY A 826 -24.12 -27.09 -9.62
CA GLY A 826 -24.31 -25.66 -9.96
C GLY A 826 -24.48 -25.47 -11.48
N ARG A 827 -25.49 -26.13 -12.03
CA ARG A 827 -25.70 -26.53 -13.42
C ARG A 827 -25.98 -25.30 -14.28
N SER A 828 -25.37 -25.33 -15.47
CA SER A 828 -25.42 -24.31 -16.52
C SER A 828 -24.89 -22.95 -16.08
N THR A 829 -23.57 -22.80 -16.05
CA THR A 829 -22.95 -21.50 -16.27
C THR A 829 -23.49 -20.97 -17.60
N ILE A 830 -24.45 -20.05 -17.53
CA ILE A 830 -25.01 -19.35 -18.69
C ILE A 830 -24.05 -18.21 -18.97
N TYR A 831 -23.28 -18.32 -20.03
CA TYR A 831 -22.41 -17.23 -20.46
C TYR A 831 -23.23 -16.22 -21.27
N HIS A 832 -22.98 -14.92 -21.06
CA HIS A 832 -23.62 -13.85 -21.80
C HIS A 832 -22.96 -13.65 -23.18
N ILE A 833 -22.92 -14.71 -23.99
CA ILE A 833 -22.42 -14.68 -25.37
C ILE A 833 -23.60 -14.61 -26.33
N THR A 834 -23.60 -13.65 -27.25
CA THR A 834 -24.65 -13.54 -28.27
C THR A 834 -24.53 -14.68 -29.31
N GLU A 835 -25.65 -15.11 -29.88
CA GLU A 835 -25.64 -16.15 -30.94
C GLU A 835 -24.79 -15.75 -32.14
N GLU A 836 -24.75 -14.46 -32.47
CA GLU A 836 -23.94 -13.89 -33.55
C GLU A 836 -22.44 -14.02 -33.28
N MET A 837 -21.99 -13.71 -32.06
CA MET A 837 -20.59 -13.92 -31.65
C MET A 837 -20.21 -15.39 -31.75
N ASN A 838 -21.06 -16.29 -31.27
CA ASN A 838 -20.78 -17.73 -31.33
C ASN A 838 -20.73 -18.25 -32.78
N LYS A 839 -21.62 -17.76 -33.67
CA LYS A 839 -21.59 -18.09 -35.10
C LYS A 839 -20.31 -17.59 -35.78
N ASN A 840 -19.91 -16.35 -35.54
CA ASN A 840 -18.72 -15.74 -36.15
C ASN A 840 -17.42 -16.49 -35.82
N TRP A 841 -17.31 -17.05 -34.62
CA TRP A 841 -16.10 -17.74 -34.17
C TRP A 841 -16.19 -19.27 -34.23
N SER A 842 -17.34 -19.81 -34.65
CA SER A 842 -17.61 -21.25 -34.71
C SER A 842 -16.60 -22.05 -35.54
N LYS A 843 -16.07 -21.49 -36.63
CA LYS A 843 -15.04 -22.14 -37.47
C LYS A 843 -13.71 -22.30 -36.73
N LEU A 844 -13.29 -21.31 -35.97
CA LEU A 844 -12.07 -21.34 -35.15
C LEU A 844 -12.22 -22.26 -33.93
N LEU A 845 -13.40 -22.29 -33.33
CA LEU A 845 -13.72 -23.16 -32.18
C LEU A 845 -13.81 -24.64 -32.58
N LYS A 846 -14.33 -24.97 -33.77
CA LYS A 846 -14.40 -26.36 -34.27
C LYS A 846 -13.03 -27.00 -34.52
N ALA A 847 -12.04 -26.21 -34.96
CA ALA A 847 -10.66 -26.68 -35.14
C ALA A 847 -9.93 -26.96 -33.80
N ALA A 848 -10.51 -26.52 -32.67
CA ALA A 848 -9.96 -26.67 -31.33
C ALA A 848 -10.59 -27.80 -30.51
N ASN A 849 -11.58 -28.50 -31.06
CA ASN A 849 -12.33 -29.54 -30.37
C ASN A 849 -11.53 -30.86 -30.30
N GLU A 850 -10.66 -30.98 -29.31
CA GLU A 850 -10.14 -32.26 -28.83
C GLU A 850 -10.94 -32.72 -27.59
N GLN A 851 -11.37 -33.99 -27.63
CA GLN A 851 -12.08 -34.79 -26.62
C GLN A 851 -12.84 -34.02 -25.52
N ILE A 852 -14.17 -33.99 -25.69
CA ILE A 852 -15.14 -33.58 -24.66
C ILE A 852 -15.00 -34.52 -23.47
N ILE A 853 -14.57 -34.00 -22.31
CA ILE A 853 -14.51 -34.77 -21.07
C ILE A 853 -15.94 -35.04 -20.59
N THR A 854 -16.25 -36.33 -20.38
CA THR A 854 -17.50 -36.80 -19.78
C THR A 854 -17.68 -36.27 -18.37
N ARG A 855 -18.91 -35.87 -18.04
CA ARG A 855 -19.33 -35.27 -16.76
C ARG A 855 -18.80 -36.08 -15.56
N GLY A 856 -18.19 -35.40 -14.59
CA GLY A 856 -17.91 -35.98 -13.28
C GLY A 856 -19.23 -36.35 -12.60
N GLN A 857 -19.49 -37.66 -12.44
CA GLN A 857 -20.55 -38.19 -11.59
C GLN A 857 -20.28 -37.84 -10.11
N ASN A 858 -21.25 -38.09 -9.21
CA ASN A 858 -21.15 -37.92 -7.75
C ASN A 858 -19.95 -38.67 -7.13
N ARG A 859 -18.75 -38.13 -7.27
CA ARG A 859 -17.51 -38.67 -6.71
C ARG A 859 -17.33 -38.12 -5.31
N ILE A 860 -17.23 -38.97 -4.28
CA ILE A 860 -17.04 -38.57 -2.88
C ILE A 860 -15.82 -39.33 -2.34
N GLY A 861 -15.14 -38.77 -1.34
CA GLY A 861 -14.05 -39.47 -0.65
C GLY A 861 -12.85 -39.73 -1.56
N GLU A 862 -12.46 -41.00 -1.70
CA GLU A 862 -11.30 -41.42 -2.50
C GLU A 862 -11.50 -41.13 -4.00
N ASP A 863 -12.69 -41.35 -4.55
CA ASP A 863 -12.98 -41.08 -5.97
C ASP A 863 -12.82 -39.59 -6.33
N LEU A 864 -13.14 -38.70 -5.39
CA LEU A 864 -12.94 -37.26 -5.54
C LEU A 864 -11.44 -36.93 -5.52
N ASN A 865 -10.70 -37.50 -4.58
CA ASN A 865 -9.26 -37.31 -4.47
C ASN A 865 -8.53 -37.82 -5.73
N ASP A 866 -8.92 -38.98 -6.27
CA ASP A 866 -8.35 -39.52 -7.51
C ASP A 866 -8.65 -38.61 -8.72
N TRP A 867 -9.85 -38.02 -8.77
CA TRP A 867 -10.18 -37.06 -9.81
C TRP A 867 -9.32 -35.80 -9.73
N ILE A 868 -9.18 -35.24 -8.52
CA ILE A 868 -8.33 -34.06 -8.27
C ILE A 868 -6.88 -34.38 -8.62
N ASP A 869 -6.34 -35.51 -8.13
CA ASP A 869 -4.95 -35.93 -8.34
C ASP A 869 -4.62 -36.07 -9.83
N ARG A 870 -5.54 -36.63 -10.63
CA ARG A 870 -5.39 -36.71 -12.09
C ARG A 870 -5.31 -35.32 -12.74
N LEU A 871 -6.22 -34.41 -12.41
CA LEU A 871 -6.24 -33.06 -12.97
C LEU A 871 -5.00 -32.26 -12.56
N VAL A 872 -4.58 -32.38 -11.30
CA VAL A 872 -3.39 -31.71 -10.77
C VAL A 872 -2.13 -32.25 -11.45
N TYR A 873 -2.01 -33.57 -11.66
CA TYR A 873 -0.87 -34.17 -12.34
C TYR A 873 -0.66 -33.67 -13.79
N GLU A 874 -1.74 -33.30 -14.49
CA GLU A 874 -1.70 -32.70 -15.83
C GLU A 874 -1.15 -31.26 -15.86
N HIS A 875 -1.20 -30.55 -14.73
CA HIS A 875 -0.85 -29.13 -14.63
C HIS A 875 0.38 -28.85 -13.77
N TYR A 876 0.76 -29.79 -12.90
CA TYR A 876 1.90 -29.66 -11.98
C TYR A 876 2.88 -30.82 -12.19
N LYS A 877 4.14 -30.59 -11.84
CA LYS A 877 5.22 -31.57 -11.96
C LYS A 877 6.01 -31.62 -10.66
N ILE A 878 6.22 -32.83 -10.15
CA ILE A 878 7.12 -33.08 -9.01
C ILE A 878 8.53 -33.21 -9.58
N ASP A 879 9.38 -32.23 -9.31
CA ASP A 879 10.76 -32.17 -9.80
C ASP A 879 11.70 -33.00 -8.93
N GLU A 880 11.77 -32.68 -7.63
CA GLU A 880 12.69 -33.32 -6.69
C GLU A 880 11.99 -33.66 -5.36
N ILE A 881 12.53 -34.65 -4.62
CA ILE A 881 12.02 -35.09 -3.31
C ILE A 881 13.21 -35.31 -2.37
N CYS A 882 13.11 -34.82 -1.13
CA CYS A 882 14.09 -35.04 -0.07
C CYS A 882 13.41 -35.55 1.22
N VAL A 883 14.20 -36.12 2.12
CA VAL A 883 13.73 -36.62 3.43
C VAL A 883 14.00 -35.59 4.54
N ALA A 884 12.96 -35.24 5.29
CA ALA A 884 13.00 -34.30 6.40
C ALA A 884 13.16 -35.05 7.74
N GLY A 885 14.40 -35.45 8.06
CA GLY A 885 14.72 -36.18 9.30
C GLY A 885 15.84 -37.20 9.15
N GLU A 886 15.92 -38.17 10.07
CA GLU A 886 16.85 -39.30 9.93
C GLU A 886 16.46 -40.18 8.74
N VAL A 887 17.44 -40.52 7.91
CA VAL A 887 17.26 -41.38 6.75
C VAL A 887 16.99 -42.80 7.26
N GLY A 888 15.74 -43.24 7.18
CA GLY A 888 15.45 -44.67 7.21
C GLY A 888 16.15 -45.34 6.03
N THR A 889 16.82 -46.47 6.27
CA THR A 889 17.66 -47.21 5.31
C THR A 889 16.95 -47.68 4.02
N GLU A 890 15.64 -47.44 3.88
CA GLU A 890 14.79 -47.95 2.79
C GLU A 890 14.59 -46.98 1.61
N LEU A 891 14.61 -45.66 1.83
CA LEU A 891 14.41 -44.65 0.78
C LEU A 891 15.77 -44.05 0.40
N LYS A 892 16.28 -44.35 -0.81
CA LYS A 892 17.52 -43.79 -1.39
C LYS A 892 17.36 -42.30 -1.78
N LEU A 893 16.95 -41.46 -0.84
CA LEU A 893 16.72 -40.02 -1.03
C LEU A 893 17.74 -39.20 -0.23
N GLN A 894 18.08 -38.02 -0.75
CA GLN A 894 18.94 -37.07 -0.04
C GLN A 894 18.19 -36.42 1.13
N LYS A 895 18.93 -36.03 2.19
CA LYS A 895 18.36 -35.24 3.29
C LYS A 895 18.05 -33.82 2.83
N CYS A 896 16.91 -33.29 3.26
CA CYS A 896 16.46 -31.95 2.88
C CYS A 896 17.47 -30.84 3.23
N VAL A 897 18.12 -30.94 4.40
CA VAL A 897 19.14 -29.99 4.86
C VAL A 897 20.37 -29.89 3.94
N ASP A 898 20.66 -30.94 3.16
CA ASP A 898 21.82 -31.00 2.27
C ASP A 898 21.48 -30.51 0.85
N THR A 899 20.20 -30.30 0.55
CA THR A 899 19.73 -29.81 -0.75
C THR A 899 19.90 -28.30 -0.88
N HIS A 900 19.77 -27.80 -2.11
CA HIS A 900 19.88 -26.38 -2.42
C HIS A 900 18.53 -25.70 -2.63
N TRP A 901 17.40 -26.41 -2.46
CA TRP A 901 16.07 -25.89 -2.76
C TRP A 901 15.10 -26.05 -1.59
N SER A 902 15.35 -27.00 -0.68
CA SER A 902 14.45 -27.27 0.44
C SER A 902 14.31 -26.07 1.36
N SER A 903 13.11 -25.90 1.94
CA SER A 903 12.91 -24.89 2.98
C SER A 903 13.72 -25.19 4.25
N LEU A 904 14.13 -26.44 4.44
CA LEU A 904 14.96 -26.90 5.56
C LEU A 904 16.46 -26.75 5.28
N SER A 905 16.85 -26.33 4.08
CA SER A 905 18.25 -26.03 3.76
C SER A 905 18.72 -24.77 4.51
N PRO A 906 20.03 -24.65 4.81
CA PRO A 906 20.57 -23.47 5.47
C PRO A 906 20.31 -22.18 4.69
N ASP A 907 19.79 -21.16 5.39
CA ASP A 907 19.56 -19.82 4.87
C ASP A 907 20.29 -18.80 5.75
N LEU A 908 21.54 -18.48 5.39
CA LEU A 908 22.39 -17.62 6.22
C LEU A 908 21.86 -16.20 6.37
N LYS A 909 21.08 -15.67 5.41
CA LYS A 909 20.61 -14.28 5.48
C LYS A 909 19.52 -14.10 6.53
N ALA A 910 18.73 -15.14 6.76
CA ALA A 910 17.69 -15.18 7.76
C ALA A 910 18.09 -15.96 9.02
N ASP A 911 19.33 -16.47 9.10
CA ASP A 911 19.80 -17.24 10.25
C ASP A 911 19.96 -16.34 11.48
N THR A 912 19.22 -16.69 12.52
CA THR A 912 19.15 -15.94 13.78
C THR A 912 19.58 -16.80 14.97
N ARG A 913 20.01 -18.05 14.75
CA ARG A 913 20.37 -19.00 15.82
C ARG A 913 21.52 -18.50 16.70
N ASN A 914 22.47 -17.79 16.11
CA ASN A 914 23.66 -17.28 16.79
C ASN A 914 23.57 -15.78 17.13
N LEU A 915 22.43 -15.12 16.86
CA LEU A 915 22.30 -13.66 16.98
C LEU A 915 22.64 -13.15 18.38
N CYS A 916 22.30 -13.92 19.42
CA CYS A 916 22.50 -13.58 20.82
C CYS A 916 23.52 -14.47 21.54
N GLN A 917 24.35 -15.22 20.80
CA GLN A 917 25.34 -16.15 21.39
C GLN A 917 26.75 -15.57 21.48
N ASN A 918 27.06 -14.54 20.68
CA ASN A 918 28.41 -13.99 20.55
C ASN A 918 28.72 -12.82 21.50
N TYR A 919 27.93 -12.62 22.56
CA TYR A 919 28.03 -11.49 23.47
C TYR A 919 27.87 -11.88 24.93
#